data_AF-A0A1F5IA22-F1
#
_entry.id   AF-A0A1F5IA22-F1
#
_cell.length_a   1.000
_cell.length_b   1.000
_cell.length_c   1.000
_cell.angle_alpha   90.00
_cell.angle_beta   90.00
_cell.angle_gamma   90.00
#
_symmetry.space_group_name_H-M   'P 1'
#
loop_
_entity.id
_entity.type
_entity.pdbx_description
1 polymer ?
#
loop_
_entity_poly.entity_id
_entity_poly.type
_entity_poly.pdbx_seq_one_letter_code
_entity_poly.pdbx_strand_id
1 'polypeptide(L)'
;MKVSMKNLKLVLNFHTFSIFNFPFSIFKSGQSLIEILIAMALVTILLPAILTGLVASREGKAQEDQRLTATALLRESEEVVRSVREKGWEHITSPGIYHPGTEYRISICPFSGCSVSPPIPPFTSYTGQADNSGNLNAVFSPTTNQAAFEVWITRTPGSLCSGLGCFAVGKIDSISFSGLTDGINYTISVCSQQNCISGQNYSQFNGQSTSGVLDATFAYAPSFTGAAVFEVWIQQPPPPGCSGLACFGFTFANINALTISGLDSSQVWSLAPGAETISGFTRQIEISNVNRDSSGNVTETGGTLDSSTKKITSSVSWDTPVTSSVESTTYLQRHLQNTAWEQTTDIHFNAGTHNGTRTVGTGNAASVELDPTSSTGVEYGNQFLVDSVGPMVWLITPGIRNNIRFTAQNSKTVDRIRIYVHNIVGTSPTYRVGIQSDVSNNPSGTFLGSATFQPTSTGWYSINISNAAIVSGGTYHIVVQYETGSIGFGNYIQLRQSTPLNRLYPFDNKVDLEANTGYFSGSSWQYSNNQPIYALEFTDSSFEGNPYETGDEFQTYGSIVHGEQFTVPNAITVSDINWLVRKRVAQNPQGPLKVILQNITTATTLADANIVTSGTVSQTYQYYKYTFNPPIQLLPGNTYRVYVSAPNVSEARAYMIKRVQNSTAQELNSINFDGVNSIYYVTGYGAIPYWDAAGWFFTVQSGGSGSGTFTSQIFDAEQEVAFNNITWSETLPNPNTNIQLQISVDNAPFMGPTGTTSFYDSPGAIPLNSTLGQRIQFRANLSGPGAVTPTLHDVSINYSP
;
A
#
# COMPACT_ATOMS: atom_id res chain seq x y z
N MET A 1 -2.70 -51.28 15.51
CA MET A 1 -1.84 -52.39 15.04
C MET A 1 -1.60 -53.33 16.22
N LYS A 2 -2.37 -54.42 16.30
CA LYS A 2 -2.30 -55.45 17.35
C LYS A 2 -1.33 -56.53 16.88
N VAL A 3 -0.22 -56.76 17.58
CA VAL A 3 0.57 -57.98 17.42
C VAL A 3 0.68 -58.67 18.77
N SER A 4 0.01 -59.82 18.83
CA SER A 4 -0.02 -60.77 19.94
C SER A 4 1.20 -61.69 19.80
N MET A 5 2.10 -61.68 20.78
CA MET A 5 3.22 -62.63 20.85
C MET A 5 2.73 -63.93 21.51
N LYS A 6 2.26 -64.86 20.68
CA LYS A 6 2.19 -66.28 21.02
C LYS A 6 3.55 -66.92 20.71
N ASN A 7 4.07 -67.65 21.69
CA ASN A 7 5.00 -68.76 21.54
C ASN A 7 6.39 -68.44 20.96
N LEU A 8 7.30 -67.96 21.81
CA LEU A 8 8.71 -68.34 21.69
C LEU A 8 9.10 -69.16 22.92
N LYS A 9 9.00 -70.49 22.79
CA LYS A 9 9.63 -71.44 23.71
C LYS A 9 11.14 -71.27 23.56
N LEU A 10 11.76 -70.54 24.49
CA LEU A 10 13.21 -70.59 24.66
C LEU A 10 13.52 -71.94 25.31
N VAL A 11 13.84 -72.93 24.47
CA VAL A 11 14.38 -74.22 24.91
C VAL A 11 15.82 -73.97 25.37
N LEU A 12 15.96 -73.56 26.64
CA LEU A 12 17.23 -73.65 27.35
C LEU A 12 17.48 -75.13 27.62
N ASN A 13 18.21 -75.77 26.70
CA ASN A 13 18.91 -77.00 26.99
C ASN A 13 19.88 -76.71 28.13
N PHE A 14 19.46 -77.00 29.36
CA PHE A 14 20.35 -77.19 30.49
C PHE A 14 21.19 -78.44 30.19
N HIS A 15 22.24 -78.28 29.38
CA HIS A 15 23.41 -79.12 29.58
C HIS A 15 23.87 -78.84 30.99
N THR A 16 23.68 -79.83 31.86
CA THR A 16 24.30 -79.95 33.16
C THR A 16 25.80 -79.76 32.99
N PHE A 17 26.25 -78.50 33.04
CA PHE A 17 27.63 -78.17 33.31
C PHE A 17 27.86 -78.58 34.77
N SER A 18 28.24 -79.84 34.93
CA SER A 18 28.84 -80.38 36.15
C SER A 18 30.05 -79.52 36.48
N ILE A 19 29.85 -78.61 37.42
CA ILE A 19 30.90 -77.95 38.16
C ILE A 19 31.60 -79.07 38.96
N PHE A 20 32.88 -79.30 38.65
CA PHE A 20 33.83 -80.10 39.44
C PHE A 20 33.46 -81.58 39.66
N ASN A 21 33.86 -82.44 38.72
CA ASN A 21 34.05 -83.87 38.96
C ASN A 21 35.57 -84.16 38.96
N PHE A 22 36.26 -83.79 40.04
CA PHE A 22 37.66 -84.18 40.24
C PHE A 22 37.70 -85.59 40.84
N PRO A 23 38.30 -86.59 40.16
CA PRO A 23 38.48 -87.91 40.73
C PRO A 23 39.50 -87.83 41.87
N PHE A 24 39.03 -87.91 43.11
CA PHE A 24 39.85 -88.23 44.27
C PHE A 24 40.42 -89.64 44.08
N SER A 25 41.63 -89.76 43.50
CA SER A 25 42.45 -90.95 43.74
C SER A 25 43.96 -90.69 43.53
N ILE A 26 44.69 -90.94 44.62
CA ILE A 26 46.13 -91.29 44.72
C ILE A 26 47.12 -90.14 44.52
N PHE A 27 47.45 -89.52 45.66
CA PHE A 27 48.61 -88.67 45.90
C PHE A 27 49.91 -89.30 45.37
N LYS A 28 50.56 -88.63 44.41
CA LYS A 28 52.02 -88.64 44.28
C LYS A 28 52.56 -87.35 44.88
N SER A 29 53.49 -87.48 45.82
CA SER A 29 54.13 -86.40 46.56
C SER A 29 54.75 -85.37 45.59
N GLY A 30 54.08 -84.22 45.42
CA GLY A 30 54.56 -83.10 44.61
C GLY A 30 53.52 -82.39 43.72
N GLN A 31 52.39 -83.03 43.35
CA GLN A 31 51.44 -82.43 42.40
C GLN A 31 50.46 -81.40 42.99
N SER A 32 50.14 -81.49 44.29
CA SER A 32 49.28 -80.50 44.96
C SER A 32 49.88 -79.08 44.98
N LEU A 33 51.22 -78.96 45.00
CA LEU A 33 51.89 -77.66 45.00
C LEU A 33 51.75 -76.94 43.65
N ILE A 34 51.88 -77.68 42.54
CA ILE A 34 51.78 -77.13 41.17
C ILE A 34 50.36 -76.69 40.86
N GLU A 35 49.36 -77.44 41.29
CA GLU A 35 47.95 -77.12 41.06
C GLU A 35 47.52 -75.87 41.86
N ILE A 36 48.02 -75.71 43.09
CA ILE A 36 47.84 -74.48 43.88
C ILE A 36 48.58 -73.30 43.22
N LEU A 37 49.79 -73.49 42.71
CA LEU A 37 50.55 -72.43 42.02
C LEU A 37 49.86 -71.95 40.74
N ILE A 38 49.33 -72.87 39.93
CA ILE A 38 48.60 -72.52 38.69
C ILE A 38 47.26 -71.86 39.05
N ALA A 39 46.55 -72.34 40.07
CA ALA A 39 45.31 -71.72 40.54
C ALA A 39 45.56 -70.29 41.05
N MET A 40 46.63 -70.07 41.82
CA MET A 40 47.02 -68.73 42.29
C MET A 40 47.46 -67.83 41.13
N ALA A 41 48.17 -68.35 40.12
CA ALA A 41 48.56 -67.60 38.93
C ALA A 41 47.34 -67.20 38.08
N LEU A 42 46.36 -68.10 37.91
CA LEU A 42 45.13 -67.80 37.17
C LEU A 42 44.24 -66.81 37.93
N VAL A 43 44.12 -66.96 39.25
CA VAL A 43 43.36 -66.02 40.10
C VAL A 43 44.01 -64.64 40.06
N THR A 44 45.33 -64.53 40.13
CA THR A 44 46.01 -63.21 40.05
C THR A 44 45.84 -62.51 38.71
N ILE A 45 45.62 -63.24 37.61
CA ILE A 45 45.33 -62.65 36.29
C ILE A 45 43.84 -62.31 36.15
N LEU A 46 42.94 -63.18 36.62
CA LEU A 46 41.49 -63.03 36.44
C LEU A 46 40.85 -62.06 37.44
N LEU A 47 41.30 -62.06 38.69
CA LEU A 47 40.67 -61.26 39.76
C LEU A 47 40.72 -59.76 39.44
N PRO A 48 41.84 -59.17 38.97
CA PRO A 48 41.87 -57.76 38.59
C PRO A 48 40.90 -57.44 37.46
N ALA A 49 40.83 -58.28 36.41
CA ALA A 49 39.94 -58.07 35.27
C ALA A 49 38.45 -58.11 35.66
N ILE A 50 38.07 -59.06 36.51
CA ILE A 50 36.70 -59.19 37.04
C ILE A 50 36.37 -58.02 37.98
N LEU A 51 37.31 -57.61 38.84
CA LEU A 51 37.15 -56.46 39.72
C LEU A 51 36.98 -55.17 38.91
N THR A 52 37.81 -54.93 37.88
CA THR A 52 37.67 -53.77 37.00
C THR A 52 36.37 -53.80 36.21
N GLY A 53 35.94 -54.98 35.72
CA GLY A 53 34.66 -55.12 35.02
C GLY A 53 33.46 -54.88 35.92
N LEU A 54 33.52 -55.32 37.19
CA LEU A 54 32.48 -55.08 38.18
C LEU A 54 32.40 -53.60 38.59
N VAL A 55 33.55 -52.94 38.78
CA VAL A 55 33.61 -51.49 39.05
C VAL A 55 33.05 -50.71 37.86
N ALA A 56 33.52 -50.99 36.64
CA ALA A 56 33.03 -50.35 35.43
C ALA A 56 31.52 -50.59 35.19
N SER A 57 31.00 -51.78 35.52
CA SER A 57 29.57 -52.08 35.42
C SER A 57 28.73 -51.30 36.44
N ARG A 58 29.22 -51.16 37.68
CA ARG A 58 28.53 -50.36 38.72
C ARG A 58 28.58 -48.86 38.40
N GLU A 59 29.74 -48.36 37.98
CA GLU A 59 29.91 -46.97 37.57
C GLU A 59 29.13 -46.64 36.30
N GLY A 60 29.08 -47.57 35.33
CA GLY A 60 28.30 -47.42 34.10
C GLY A 60 26.78 -47.33 34.37
N LYS A 61 26.26 -48.13 35.31
CA LYS A 61 24.85 -48.01 35.71
C LYS A 61 24.56 -46.68 36.42
N ALA A 62 25.45 -46.28 37.33
CA ALA A 62 25.33 -44.98 37.99
C ALA A 62 25.40 -43.82 36.99
N GLN A 63 26.26 -43.89 35.98
CA GLN A 63 26.32 -42.89 34.90
C GLN A 63 25.07 -42.87 34.04
N GLU A 64 24.51 -44.04 33.69
CA GLU A 64 23.25 -44.13 32.94
C GLU A 64 22.12 -43.43 33.70
N ASP A 65 22.00 -43.68 35.00
CA ASP A 65 20.99 -43.06 35.85
C ASP A 65 21.18 -41.53 35.94
N GLN A 66 22.43 -41.06 36.13
CA GLN A 66 22.76 -39.62 36.11
C GLN A 66 22.38 -38.98 34.77
N ARG A 67 22.67 -39.65 33.64
CA ARG A 67 22.37 -39.13 32.31
C ARG A 67 20.87 -39.09 32.01
N LEU A 68 20.09 -40.06 32.50
CA LEU A 68 18.63 -40.04 32.39
C LEU A 68 18.04 -38.85 33.15
N THR A 69 18.49 -38.60 34.38
CA THR A 69 18.09 -37.42 35.16
C THR A 69 18.52 -36.11 34.50
N ALA A 70 19.76 -36.01 34.02
CA ALA A 70 20.24 -34.83 33.30
C ALA A 70 19.43 -34.55 32.03
N THR A 71 19.06 -35.60 31.28
CA THR A 71 18.21 -35.46 30.08
C THR A 71 16.80 -35.02 30.44
N ALA A 72 16.24 -35.47 31.55
CA ALA A 72 14.94 -35.00 32.03
C ALA A 72 14.97 -33.50 32.41
N LEU A 73 15.99 -33.06 33.14
CA LEU A 73 16.20 -31.65 33.50
C LEU A 73 16.45 -30.77 32.27
N LEU A 74 17.17 -31.30 31.27
CA LEU A 74 17.39 -30.62 30.00
C LEU A 74 16.06 -30.43 29.23
N ARG A 75 15.24 -31.49 29.15
CA ARG A 75 13.91 -31.43 28.52
C ARG A 75 12.98 -30.45 29.22
N GLU A 76 12.97 -30.45 30.55
CA GLU A 76 12.24 -29.47 31.34
C GLU A 76 12.67 -28.04 30.96
N SER A 77 13.99 -27.79 30.86
CA SER A 77 14.52 -26.49 30.48
C SER A 77 14.08 -26.06 29.07
N GLU A 78 14.02 -26.98 28.10
CA GLU A 78 13.49 -26.70 26.75
C GLU A 78 12.01 -26.33 26.77
N GLU A 79 11.20 -27.05 27.53
CA GLU A 79 9.75 -26.78 27.65
C GLU A 79 9.47 -25.47 28.40
N VAL A 80 10.31 -25.12 29.39
CA VAL A 80 10.25 -23.84 30.11
C VAL A 80 10.43 -22.69 29.15
N VAL A 81 11.50 -22.69 28.34
CA VAL A 81 11.78 -21.59 27.41
C VAL A 81 10.67 -21.49 26.36
N ARG A 82 10.17 -22.64 25.87
CA ARG A 82 9.01 -22.66 24.96
C ARG A 82 7.78 -22.04 25.63
N SER A 83 7.45 -22.46 26.85
CA SER A 83 6.31 -21.93 27.61
C SER A 83 6.45 -20.43 27.91
N VAL A 84 7.67 -19.94 28.18
CA VAL A 84 7.94 -18.52 28.42
C VAL A 84 7.77 -17.72 27.13
N ARG A 85 8.28 -18.24 26.00
CA ARG A 85 8.01 -17.66 24.66
C ARG A 85 6.51 -17.60 24.36
N GLU A 86 5.75 -18.63 24.73
CA GLU A 86 4.29 -18.64 24.51
C GLU A 86 3.55 -17.54 25.29
N LYS A 87 4.16 -16.97 26.34
CA LYS A 87 3.57 -15.85 27.08
C LYS A 87 3.80 -14.51 26.39
N GLY A 88 4.93 -14.37 25.68
CA GLY A 88 5.35 -13.13 25.06
C GLY A 88 6.82 -13.16 24.66
N TRP A 89 7.15 -12.53 23.53
CA TRP A 89 8.53 -12.50 23.03
C TRP A 89 9.44 -11.68 23.95
N GLU A 90 8.90 -10.66 24.62
CA GLU A 90 9.58 -9.77 25.56
C GLU A 90 10.33 -10.53 26.65
N HIS A 91 9.83 -11.70 27.06
CA HIS A 91 10.42 -12.54 28.10
C HIS A 91 11.68 -13.31 27.67
N ILE A 92 12.02 -13.32 26.39
CA ILE A 92 13.22 -13.98 25.84
C ILE A 92 14.07 -13.03 24.98
N THR A 93 13.84 -11.72 25.08
CA THR A 93 14.58 -10.71 24.28
C THR A 93 16.01 -10.50 24.75
N SER A 94 16.25 -10.55 26.07
CA SER A 94 17.55 -10.26 26.68
C SER A 94 18.49 -11.47 26.57
N PRO A 95 19.66 -11.32 25.92
CA PRO A 95 20.70 -12.34 25.98
C PRO A 95 21.22 -12.52 27.41
N GLY A 96 21.58 -13.75 27.77
CA GLY A 96 22.09 -14.05 29.11
C GLY A 96 21.95 -15.52 29.48
N ILE A 97 22.43 -15.83 30.68
CA ILE A 97 22.32 -17.16 31.29
C ILE A 97 21.16 -17.14 32.28
N TYR A 98 20.28 -18.14 32.16
CA TYR A 98 19.07 -18.31 32.95
C TYR A 98 18.90 -19.76 33.42
N HIS A 99 17.93 -20.00 34.30
CA HIS A 99 17.43 -21.33 34.66
C HIS A 99 15.91 -21.29 34.86
N PRO A 100 15.22 -22.44 34.87
CA PRO A 100 13.78 -22.49 35.16
C PRO A 100 13.40 -21.95 36.55
N GLY A 101 12.47 -21.00 36.60
CA GLY A 101 11.91 -20.41 37.83
C GLY A 101 10.37 -20.43 37.88
N THR A 102 9.79 -19.87 38.96
CA THR A 102 8.32 -19.70 39.13
C THR A 102 7.96 -18.24 39.49
N GLU A 103 6.90 -17.69 38.89
CA GLU A 103 6.51 -16.27 39.07
C GLU A 103 5.18 -16.09 39.84
N TYR A 104 5.14 -15.10 40.75
CA TYR A 104 3.97 -14.71 41.57
C TYR A 104 3.72 -13.18 41.50
N ARG A 105 2.50 -12.70 41.80
CA ARG A 105 2.17 -11.26 41.86
C ARG A 105 1.60 -10.88 43.23
N ILE A 106 2.06 -9.75 43.79
CA ILE A 106 1.54 -9.16 45.04
C ILE A 106 0.97 -7.76 44.75
N SER A 107 -0.31 -7.55 45.04
CA SER A 107 -0.92 -6.22 45.01
C SER A 107 -1.23 -5.76 46.44
N ILE A 108 -0.87 -4.53 46.81
CA ILE A 108 -1.16 -3.95 48.13
C ILE A 108 -2.06 -2.74 47.98
N CYS A 109 -3.13 -2.68 48.78
CA CYS A 109 -4.17 -1.67 48.68
C CYS A 109 -4.49 -1.01 50.03
N PRO A 110 -4.61 0.33 50.10
CA PRO A 110 -5.29 1.02 51.18
C PRO A 110 -6.80 0.74 51.14
N PHE A 111 -7.45 0.68 52.31
CA PHE A 111 -8.81 0.16 52.55
C PHE A 111 -9.87 0.41 51.43
N SER A 112 -10.61 -0.65 51.08
CA SER A 112 -11.81 -0.71 50.22
C SER A 112 -11.65 -0.20 48.77
N GLY A 113 -11.27 -1.08 47.84
CA GLY A 113 -11.40 -0.76 46.41
C GLY A 113 -10.61 -1.57 45.39
N CYS A 114 -9.91 -2.66 45.76
CA CYS A 114 -9.16 -3.41 44.77
C CYS A 114 -10.08 -4.28 43.88
N SER A 115 -10.27 -3.85 42.63
CA SER A 115 -10.90 -4.65 41.57
C SER A 115 -9.84 -5.14 40.59
N VAL A 116 -9.98 -6.36 40.07
CA VAL A 116 -9.05 -7.06 39.16
C VAL A 116 -9.00 -6.47 37.73
N SER A 117 -9.19 -5.16 37.57
CA SER A 117 -9.12 -4.39 36.31
C SER A 117 -7.98 -3.35 36.43
N PRO A 118 -7.31 -2.91 35.34
CA PRO A 118 -6.00 -2.27 35.44
C PRO A 118 -5.99 -1.07 36.41
N PRO A 119 -4.94 -0.91 37.24
CA PRO A 119 -4.94 0.04 38.35
C PRO A 119 -4.90 1.49 37.87
N ILE A 120 -5.86 2.30 38.31
CA ILE A 120 -5.81 3.78 38.26
C ILE A 120 -5.12 4.27 39.54
N PRO A 121 -4.09 5.14 39.52
CA PRO A 121 -3.34 5.55 40.72
C PRO A 121 -4.23 6.11 41.86
N PRO A 122 -3.90 5.86 43.16
CA PRO A 122 -2.58 5.59 43.71
C PRO A 122 -2.46 4.16 44.27
N PHE A 123 -1.98 3.22 43.44
CA PHE A 123 -1.72 1.85 43.86
C PHE A 123 -0.24 1.50 43.64
N THR A 124 0.38 0.81 44.60
CA THR A 124 1.70 0.20 44.45
C THR A 124 1.53 -1.31 44.33
N SER A 125 1.52 -1.83 43.10
CA SER A 125 1.59 -3.27 42.83
C SER A 125 3.05 -3.72 42.72
N TYR A 126 3.41 -4.82 43.37
CA TYR A 126 4.74 -5.43 43.29
C TYR A 126 4.64 -6.78 42.57
N THR A 127 5.37 -6.94 41.47
CA THR A 127 5.53 -8.25 40.84
C THR A 127 6.89 -8.80 41.25
N GLY A 128 6.93 -10.02 41.80
CA GLY A 128 8.14 -10.60 42.34
C GLY A 128 8.16 -12.11 42.15
N GLN A 129 9.32 -12.67 41.86
CA GLN A 129 9.48 -14.12 41.76
C GLN A 129 9.71 -14.71 43.15
N ALA A 130 9.10 -15.86 43.42
CA ALA A 130 9.47 -16.59 44.63
C ALA A 130 10.86 -17.20 44.43
N ASP A 131 11.67 -17.19 45.48
CA ASP A 131 12.94 -17.90 45.47
C ASP A 131 12.73 -19.42 45.50
N ASN A 132 13.83 -20.16 45.37
CA ASN A 132 13.82 -21.62 45.31
C ASN A 132 13.38 -22.31 46.63
N SER A 133 13.13 -21.54 47.69
CA SER A 133 12.54 -22.02 48.95
C SER A 133 11.05 -21.74 49.05
N GLY A 134 10.43 -21.20 47.98
CA GLY A 134 9.04 -20.78 47.96
C GLY A 134 8.81 -19.49 48.76
N ASN A 135 9.86 -18.70 49.00
CA ASN A 135 9.73 -17.42 49.68
C ASN A 135 9.52 -16.30 48.68
N LEU A 136 8.47 -15.51 48.90
CA LEU A 136 8.20 -14.28 48.17
C LEU A 136 8.48 -13.10 49.08
N ASN A 137 9.50 -12.32 48.75
CA ASN A 137 9.91 -11.13 49.47
C ASN A 137 9.44 -9.89 48.74
N ALA A 138 8.76 -9.00 49.45
CA ALA A 138 8.34 -7.72 48.92
C ALA A 138 8.66 -6.60 49.90
N VAL A 139 9.41 -5.61 49.41
CA VAL A 139 9.83 -4.42 50.18
C VAL A 139 8.91 -3.27 49.76
N PHE A 140 8.34 -2.57 50.73
CA PHE A 140 7.39 -1.50 50.47
C PHE A 140 7.81 -0.23 51.21
N SER A 141 7.47 0.93 50.65
CA SER A 141 7.61 2.23 51.29
C SER A 141 6.24 2.91 51.27
N PRO A 142 5.36 2.65 52.26
CA PRO A 142 4.03 3.25 52.26
C PRO A 142 4.14 4.77 52.44
N THR A 143 3.54 5.52 51.52
CA THR A 143 3.55 6.99 51.54
C THR A 143 2.37 7.61 52.31
N THR A 144 1.48 6.82 52.91
CA THR A 144 0.29 7.36 53.61
C THR A 144 -0.07 6.62 54.90
N ASN A 145 -0.46 7.41 55.91
CA ASN A 145 -0.86 7.01 57.26
C ASN A 145 -2.22 6.28 57.28
N GLN A 146 -2.24 4.95 57.21
CA GLN A 146 -3.48 4.16 57.36
C GLN A 146 -3.43 3.18 58.53
N ALA A 147 -4.60 2.81 59.05
CA ALA A 147 -4.81 1.95 60.22
C ALA A 147 -5.11 0.47 59.88
N ALA A 148 -5.10 0.12 58.60
CA ALA A 148 -5.15 -1.24 58.06
C ALA A 148 -4.70 -1.20 56.60
N PHE A 149 -4.18 -2.31 56.08
CA PHE A 149 -3.90 -2.49 54.66
C PHE A 149 -4.27 -3.91 54.22
N GLU A 150 -4.54 -4.05 52.94
CA GLU A 150 -5.01 -5.28 52.31
C GLU A 150 -3.95 -5.78 51.33
N VAL A 151 -3.51 -7.03 51.50
CA VAL A 151 -2.56 -7.68 50.59
C VAL A 151 -3.28 -8.74 49.77
N TRP A 152 -3.23 -8.58 48.46
CA TRP A 152 -3.73 -9.52 47.47
C TRP A 152 -2.55 -10.28 46.88
N ILE A 153 -2.59 -11.60 46.97
CA ILE A 153 -1.61 -12.47 46.32
C ILE A 153 -2.33 -13.15 45.18
N THR A 154 -1.86 -12.93 43.96
CA THR A 154 -2.40 -13.59 42.77
C THR A 154 -1.28 -14.24 41.99
N ARG A 155 -1.58 -15.37 41.36
CA ARG A 155 -0.70 -15.96 40.35
C ARG A 155 -0.93 -15.19 39.05
N THR A 156 0.14 -14.78 38.37
CA THR A 156 0.01 -14.11 37.07
C THR A 156 -0.65 -15.07 36.08
N PRO A 157 -1.76 -14.70 35.43
CA PRO A 157 -2.36 -15.57 34.42
C PRO A 157 -1.38 -15.74 33.25
N GLY A 158 -1.18 -16.98 32.81
CA GLY A 158 -1.17 -17.21 31.37
C GLY A 158 -2.56 -16.85 30.87
N SER A 159 -2.64 -15.99 29.86
CA SER A 159 -3.88 -15.40 29.34
C SER A 159 -5.05 -16.41 29.21
N LEU A 160 -6.23 -15.98 29.68
CA LEU A 160 -7.57 -16.62 29.66
C LEU A 160 -7.99 -17.43 30.90
N CYS A 161 -8.43 -16.74 31.95
CA CYS A 161 -9.44 -17.28 32.88
C CYS A 161 -10.49 -16.22 33.22
N SER A 162 -11.57 -16.18 32.43
CA SER A 162 -12.83 -15.53 32.81
C SER A 162 -13.78 -16.60 33.38
N GLY A 163 -13.86 -16.71 34.70
CA GLY A 163 -14.74 -17.66 35.39
C GLY A 163 -14.10 -18.25 36.65
N LEU A 164 -14.91 -18.90 37.50
CA LEU A 164 -14.60 -19.52 38.81
C LEU A 164 -13.52 -20.65 38.79
N GLY A 165 -12.49 -20.53 37.95
CA GLY A 165 -11.45 -21.53 37.74
C GLY A 165 -10.02 -20.99 37.78
N CYS A 166 -9.78 -19.86 38.45
CA CYS A 166 -8.42 -19.39 38.70
C CYS A 166 -7.76 -20.28 39.78
N PHE A 167 -6.56 -20.79 39.48
CA PHE A 167 -5.84 -21.77 40.29
C PHE A 167 -5.54 -21.25 41.71
N ALA A 168 -5.68 -22.14 42.70
CA ALA A 168 -5.38 -21.87 44.10
C ALA A 168 -3.91 -21.49 44.28
N VAL A 169 -3.62 -20.45 45.08
CA VAL A 169 -2.33 -20.36 45.76
C VAL A 169 -2.35 -21.46 46.81
N GLY A 170 -1.35 -22.35 46.86
CA GLY A 170 -1.36 -23.43 47.83
C GLY A 170 -1.04 -22.97 49.25
N LYS A 171 -0.28 -23.82 49.96
CA LYS A 171 0.02 -23.62 51.38
C LYS A 171 0.74 -22.29 51.61
N ILE A 172 0.43 -21.61 52.72
CA ILE A 172 1.26 -20.55 53.29
C ILE A 172 1.76 -21.08 54.61
N ASP A 173 3.07 -21.27 54.73
CA ASP A 173 3.69 -21.80 55.96
C ASP A 173 3.89 -20.72 57.00
N SER A 174 4.34 -19.53 56.56
CA SER A 174 4.50 -18.38 57.44
C SER A 174 4.36 -17.06 56.69
N ILE A 175 3.98 -16.02 57.43
CA ILE A 175 3.93 -14.64 57.00
C ILE A 175 4.73 -13.82 58.02
N SER A 176 5.72 -13.07 57.55
CA SER A 176 6.52 -12.17 58.37
C SER A 176 6.33 -10.73 57.93
N PHE A 177 6.00 -9.86 58.88
CA PHE A 177 5.98 -8.40 58.69
C PHE A 177 7.16 -7.78 59.43
N SER A 178 7.86 -6.86 58.78
CA SER A 178 8.98 -6.12 59.38
C SER A 178 8.75 -4.61 59.37
N GLY A 179 9.30 -3.94 60.38
CA GLY A 179 9.12 -2.51 60.63
C GLY A 179 7.85 -2.15 61.42
N LEU A 180 7.30 -3.10 62.18
CA LEU A 180 6.23 -2.84 63.13
C LEU A 180 6.73 -2.13 64.39
N THR A 181 5.82 -1.50 65.14
CA THR A 181 6.18 -0.89 66.42
C THR A 181 6.22 -1.98 67.50
N ASP A 182 7.34 -2.09 68.20
CA ASP A 182 7.50 -3.04 69.30
C ASP A 182 6.51 -2.79 70.43
N GLY A 183 6.06 -3.86 71.07
CA GLY A 183 5.18 -3.77 72.24
C GLY A 183 3.69 -3.67 71.92
N ILE A 184 3.30 -3.61 70.65
CA ILE A 184 1.90 -3.52 70.23
C ILE A 184 1.36 -4.90 69.84
N ASN A 185 0.15 -5.22 70.31
CA ASN A 185 -0.59 -6.41 69.88
C ASN A 185 -1.18 -6.19 68.49
N TYR A 186 -0.87 -7.10 67.58
CA TYR A 186 -1.41 -7.15 66.23
C TYR A 186 -2.18 -8.44 66.02
N THR A 187 -3.19 -8.33 65.18
CA THR A 187 -4.03 -9.43 64.72
C THR A 187 -3.82 -9.57 63.23
N ILE A 188 -3.26 -10.70 62.79
CA ILE A 188 -3.17 -11.07 61.37
C ILE A 188 -4.31 -12.02 61.06
N SER A 189 -5.18 -11.68 60.10
CA SER A 189 -6.23 -12.57 59.61
C SER A 189 -5.97 -12.93 58.16
N VAL A 190 -6.05 -14.21 57.82
CA VAL A 190 -5.91 -14.73 56.45
C VAL A 190 -7.22 -15.39 56.04
N CYS A 191 -7.81 -14.98 54.91
CA CYS A 191 -9.04 -15.56 54.39
C CYS A 191 -9.04 -15.67 52.85
N SER A 192 -9.96 -16.47 52.30
CA SER A 192 -10.30 -16.47 50.87
C SER A 192 -11.22 -15.29 50.53
N GLN A 193 -11.09 -14.75 49.31
CA GLN A 193 -11.69 -13.54 48.69
C GLN A 193 -13.14 -13.10 49.02
N GLN A 194 -13.93 -13.82 49.83
CA GLN A 194 -15.34 -13.51 50.06
C GLN A 194 -15.78 -13.30 51.52
N ASN A 195 -14.95 -13.54 52.55
CA ASN A 195 -15.51 -13.63 53.92
C ASN A 195 -14.65 -13.11 55.10
N CYS A 196 -13.64 -12.25 54.91
CA CYS A 196 -12.90 -11.70 56.07
C CYS A 196 -13.79 -10.90 57.06
N ILE A 197 -14.96 -10.41 56.61
CA ILE A 197 -15.85 -9.54 57.40
C ILE A 197 -17.05 -10.31 58.03
N SER A 198 -17.37 -11.53 57.56
CA SER A 198 -18.63 -12.24 57.91
C SER A 198 -18.48 -13.47 58.82
N GLY A 199 -17.28 -13.76 59.31
CA GLY A 199 -17.07 -14.73 60.39
C GLY A 199 -17.13 -16.22 60.01
N GLN A 200 -16.94 -16.57 58.73
CA GLN A 200 -16.86 -17.96 58.28
C GLN A 200 -15.61 -18.16 57.41
N ASN A 201 -14.70 -19.06 57.84
CA ASN A 201 -13.46 -19.49 57.17
C ASN A 201 -12.30 -18.48 57.09
N TYR A 202 -11.74 -18.07 58.24
CA TYR A 202 -10.46 -17.35 58.32
C TYR A 202 -9.52 -17.99 59.36
N SER A 203 -8.21 -17.87 59.15
CA SER A 203 -7.19 -18.20 60.15
C SER A 203 -6.65 -16.91 60.74
N GLN A 204 -6.59 -16.83 62.08
CA GLN A 204 -6.15 -15.62 62.78
C GLN A 204 -4.95 -15.92 63.67
N PHE A 205 -3.97 -15.04 63.64
CA PHE A 205 -2.83 -15.01 64.53
C PHE A 205 -2.86 -13.71 65.32
N ASN A 206 -2.80 -13.80 66.65
CA ASN A 206 -2.65 -12.66 67.53
C ASN A 206 -1.25 -12.72 68.14
N GLY A 207 -0.46 -11.68 67.94
CA GLY A 207 0.92 -11.65 68.41
C GLY A 207 1.42 -10.23 68.61
N GLN A 208 2.49 -10.10 69.37
CA GLN A 208 3.13 -8.82 69.66
C GLN A 208 4.43 -8.72 68.87
N SER A 209 4.70 -7.57 68.23
CA SER A 209 5.96 -7.40 67.50
C SER A 209 7.15 -7.37 68.47
N THR A 210 8.25 -8.00 68.06
CA THR A 210 9.54 -8.03 68.78
C THR A 210 10.67 -7.64 67.83
N SER A 211 11.49 -6.65 68.20
CA SER A 211 12.54 -6.07 67.36
C SER A 211 12.04 -5.54 66.00
N GLY A 212 10.80 -5.06 65.97
CA GLY A 212 10.10 -4.54 64.80
C GLY A 212 9.62 -5.62 63.83
N VAL A 213 9.70 -6.90 64.19
CA VAL A 213 9.23 -8.03 63.36
C VAL A 213 8.02 -8.69 64.03
N LEU A 214 7.07 -9.16 63.22
CA LEU A 214 5.98 -10.01 63.65
C LEU A 214 5.91 -11.21 62.71
N ASP A 215 6.28 -12.38 63.24
CA ASP A 215 6.22 -13.64 62.54
C ASP A 215 4.95 -14.39 62.91
N ALA A 216 4.09 -14.62 61.92
CA ALA A 216 2.93 -15.47 62.04
C ALA A 216 3.21 -16.81 61.36
N THR A 217 3.38 -17.86 62.16
CA THR A 217 3.46 -19.24 61.67
C THR A 217 2.09 -19.89 61.80
N PHE A 218 1.54 -20.42 60.71
CA PHE A 218 0.21 -21.01 60.70
C PHE A 218 0.32 -22.54 60.76
N ALA A 219 -0.05 -23.13 61.90
CA ALA A 219 0.11 -24.57 62.16
C ALA A 219 -0.88 -25.47 61.37
N TYR A 220 -1.97 -24.90 60.85
CA TYR A 220 -2.93 -25.58 59.98
C TYR A 220 -3.29 -24.63 58.84
N ALA A 221 -2.95 -25.03 57.61
CA ALA A 221 -3.38 -24.32 56.43
C ALA A 221 -4.90 -24.45 56.32
N PRO A 222 -5.66 -23.35 56.20
CA PRO A 222 -7.02 -23.48 55.71
C PRO A 222 -6.94 -24.01 54.27
N SER A 223 -7.41 -25.25 54.06
CA SER A 223 -7.51 -25.83 52.72
C SER A 223 -8.67 -25.15 51.98
N PHE A 224 -8.41 -23.97 51.43
CA PHE A 224 -9.39 -23.30 50.56
C PHE A 224 -9.34 -23.91 49.18
N THR A 225 -9.88 -25.12 49.02
CA THR A 225 -10.08 -25.72 47.70
C THR A 225 -10.95 -24.79 46.85
N GLY A 226 -10.35 -24.16 45.84
CA GLY A 226 -11.06 -23.34 44.84
C GLY A 226 -11.00 -21.82 45.01
N ALA A 227 -10.23 -21.27 45.96
CA ALA A 227 -10.05 -19.81 46.07
C ALA A 227 -8.75 -19.34 45.39
N ALA A 228 -8.89 -18.47 44.39
CA ALA A 228 -7.79 -17.97 43.57
C ALA A 228 -7.00 -16.78 44.17
N VAL A 229 -7.44 -16.30 45.33
CA VAL A 229 -6.96 -15.08 45.97
C VAL A 229 -6.99 -15.25 47.48
N PHE A 230 -5.89 -14.85 48.12
CA PHE A 230 -5.78 -14.72 49.56
C PHE A 230 -5.78 -13.24 49.95
N GLU A 231 -6.51 -12.95 51.02
CA GLU A 231 -6.61 -11.63 51.64
C GLU A 231 -5.92 -11.71 53.02
N VAL A 232 -4.90 -10.88 53.22
CA VAL A 232 -4.20 -10.77 54.51
C VAL A 232 -4.53 -9.43 55.14
N TRP A 233 -5.11 -9.48 56.34
CA TRP A 233 -5.40 -8.33 57.19
C TRP A 233 -4.39 -8.27 58.32
N ILE A 234 -3.92 -7.07 58.65
CA ILE A 234 -3.29 -6.81 59.94
C ILE A 234 -3.97 -5.62 60.61
N GLN A 235 -4.34 -5.78 61.88
CA GLN A 235 -5.00 -4.73 62.66
C GLN A 235 -4.51 -4.74 64.12
N GLN A 236 -4.64 -3.62 64.81
CA GLN A 236 -4.52 -3.58 66.27
C GLN A 236 -5.90 -3.83 66.90
N PRO A 237 -5.99 -4.47 68.08
CA PRO A 237 -7.26 -4.60 68.78
C PRO A 237 -7.77 -3.20 69.20
N PRO A 238 -9.09 -2.92 69.06
CA PRO A 238 -9.64 -1.63 69.44
C PRO A 238 -9.47 -1.38 70.95
N PRO A 239 -9.24 -0.12 71.39
CA PRO A 239 -9.24 0.21 72.80
C PRO A 239 -10.57 -0.20 73.47
N PRO A 240 -10.57 -0.65 74.75
CA PRO A 240 -11.79 -1.05 75.43
C PRO A 240 -12.81 0.11 75.48
N GLY A 241 -14.01 -0.12 74.93
CA GLY A 241 -15.14 0.83 75.01
C GLY A 241 -15.45 1.64 73.75
N CYS A 242 -14.83 1.34 72.61
CA CYS A 242 -15.02 2.06 71.35
C CYS A 242 -15.60 1.15 70.26
N SER A 243 -16.70 1.54 69.59
CA SER A 243 -17.31 0.79 68.48
C SER A 243 -17.48 1.67 67.24
N GLY A 244 -17.10 1.11 66.08
CA GLY A 244 -17.19 1.78 64.77
C GLY A 244 -15.86 2.29 64.20
N LEU A 245 -15.91 2.72 62.92
CA LEU A 245 -14.76 3.14 62.10
C LEU A 245 -13.95 4.31 62.69
N ALA A 246 -14.51 5.06 63.65
CA ALA A 246 -13.87 6.22 64.28
C ALA A 246 -12.82 5.86 65.36
N CYS A 247 -12.68 4.59 65.72
CA CYS A 247 -11.77 4.14 66.79
C CYS A 247 -10.37 3.75 66.29
N PHE A 248 -10.12 3.77 64.97
CA PHE A 248 -8.87 3.34 64.34
C PHE A 248 -7.87 4.51 64.15
N GLY A 249 -7.65 5.29 65.22
CA GLY A 249 -6.79 6.49 65.20
C GLY A 249 -5.31 6.24 65.45
N PHE A 250 -4.73 5.13 64.97
CA PHE A 250 -3.28 4.85 65.13
C PHE A 250 -2.64 4.49 63.79
N THR A 251 -1.51 5.15 63.50
CA THR A 251 -0.78 5.12 62.24
C THR A 251 0.25 3.98 62.20
N PHE A 252 0.20 3.13 61.18
CA PHE A 252 1.29 2.19 60.88
C PHE A 252 2.43 2.98 60.23
N ALA A 253 3.42 3.42 61.02
CA ALA A 253 4.43 4.35 60.51
C ALA A 253 5.57 3.67 59.70
N ASN A 254 5.79 2.35 59.77
CA ASN A 254 7.09 1.80 59.37
C ASN A 254 7.09 0.37 58.78
N ILE A 255 5.98 -0.22 58.28
CA ILE A 255 6.09 -1.55 57.65
C ILE A 255 6.90 -1.43 56.37
N ASN A 256 8.08 -2.05 56.36
CA ASN A 256 9.08 -1.87 55.30
C ASN A 256 9.25 -3.13 54.44
N ALA A 257 8.93 -4.33 54.95
CA ALA A 257 8.93 -5.55 54.15
C ALA A 257 7.93 -6.61 54.64
N LEU A 258 7.48 -7.41 53.69
CA LEU A 258 6.65 -8.61 53.84
C LEU A 258 7.41 -9.80 53.25
N THR A 259 7.48 -10.90 54.01
CA THR A 259 7.99 -12.18 53.53
C THR A 259 6.92 -13.25 53.70
N ILE A 260 6.68 -14.02 52.65
CA ILE A 260 5.71 -15.13 52.64
C ILE A 260 6.46 -16.39 52.25
N SER A 261 6.36 -17.46 53.03
CA SER A 261 7.06 -18.73 52.78
C SER A 261 6.10 -19.89 52.51
N GLY A 262 6.55 -20.88 51.73
CA GLY A 262 5.87 -22.17 51.57
C GLY A 262 4.83 -22.28 50.46
N LEU A 263 4.84 -21.34 49.48
CA LEU A 263 3.92 -21.33 48.35
C LEU A 263 4.01 -22.62 47.52
N ASP A 264 2.88 -23.16 47.06
CA ASP A 264 2.88 -24.42 46.29
C ASP A 264 3.45 -24.27 44.87
N SER A 265 4.10 -25.34 44.42
CA SER A 265 4.89 -25.44 43.19
C SER A 265 4.09 -25.80 41.95
N SER A 266 2.80 -25.45 41.86
CA SER A 266 2.10 -25.63 40.59
C SER A 266 2.62 -24.57 39.60
N GLN A 267 3.46 -24.99 38.65
CA GLN A 267 4.41 -24.16 37.89
C GLN A 267 3.73 -23.20 36.89
N VAL A 268 3.83 -21.90 37.11
CA VAL A 268 3.88 -20.91 36.00
C VAL A 268 5.37 -20.69 35.73
N TRP A 269 5.86 -21.25 34.64
CA TRP A 269 7.29 -21.22 34.30
C TRP A 269 7.81 -19.81 34.02
N SER A 270 8.94 -19.44 34.60
CA SER A 270 9.68 -18.22 34.31
C SER A 270 11.17 -18.52 34.06
N LEU A 271 11.93 -17.51 33.65
CA LEU A 271 13.39 -17.57 33.56
C LEU A 271 14.01 -16.75 34.70
N ALA A 272 14.70 -17.43 35.61
CA ALA A 272 15.48 -16.80 36.65
C ALA A 272 16.94 -16.63 36.19
N PRO A 273 17.62 -15.52 36.53
CA PRO A 273 18.98 -15.26 36.06
C PRO A 273 20.01 -16.20 36.69
N GLY A 274 21.05 -16.56 35.92
CA GLY A 274 22.17 -17.41 36.35
C GLY A 274 21.91 -18.91 36.18
N ALA A 275 22.91 -19.72 36.54
CA ALA A 275 22.81 -21.18 36.56
C ALA A 275 22.29 -21.68 37.91
N GLU A 276 21.66 -22.86 37.92
CA GLU A 276 21.12 -23.50 39.13
C GLU A 276 21.79 -24.83 39.39
N THR A 277 22.08 -25.14 40.66
CA THR A 277 22.51 -26.47 41.08
C THR A 277 21.40 -27.20 41.83
N ILE A 278 20.92 -28.33 41.28
CA ILE A 278 19.87 -29.17 41.85
C ILE A 278 20.34 -30.61 41.95
N SER A 279 20.33 -31.18 43.15
CA SER A 279 20.65 -32.60 43.40
C SER A 279 21.99 -33.07 42.79
N GLY A 280 23.01 -32.20 42.75
CA GLY A 280 24.34 -32.51 42.19
C GLY A 280 24.51 -32.25 40.69
N PHE A 281 23.47 -31.73 40.02
CA PHE A 281 23.52 -31.25 38.64
C PHE A 281 23.51 -29.73 38.61
N THR A 282 24.28 -29.12 37.73
CA THR A 282 24.19 -27.69 37.40
C THR A 282 23.50 -27.54 36.05
N ARG A 283 22.35 -26.87 36.00
CA ARG A 283 21.60 -26.58 34.77
C ARG A 283 21.62 -25.10 34.43
N GLN A 284 21.63 -24.79 33.15
CA GLN A 284 21.54 -23.43 32.64
C GLN A 284 20.92 -23.37 31.23
N ILE A 285 20.38 -22.22 30.89
CA ILE A 285 19.76 -21.86 29.62
C ILE A 285 20.46 -20.58 29.16
N GLU A 286 21.25 -20.67 28.10
CA GLU A 286 21.86 -19.49 27.47
C GLU A 286 20.98 -19.00 26.32
N ILE A 287 20.56 -17.74 26.39
CA ILE A 287 19.85 -17.05 25.32
C ILE A 287 20.84 -16.16 24.60
N SER A 288 20.96 -16.32 23.28
CA SER A 288 21.86 -15.55 22.44
C SER A 288 21.17 -15.00 21.18
N ASN A 289 21.71 -13.90 20.67
CA ASN A 289 21.24 -13.26 19.45
C ASN A 289 21.63 -14.09 18.21
N VAL A 290 20.79 -14.02 17.18
CA VAL A 290 21.03 -14.65 15.88
C VAL A 290 21.28 -13.56 14.85
N ASN A 291 22.36 -13.69 14.08
CA ASN A 291 22.65 -12.81 12.95
C ASN A 291 22.47 -13.55 11.64
N ARG A 292 22.09 -12.84 10.57
CA ARG A 292 21.96 -13.37 9.21
C ARG A 292 22.89 -12.69 8.22
N ASP A 293 23.43 -13.46 7.29
CA ASP A 293 24.18 -12.94 6.14
C ASP A 293 23.25 -12.34 5.07
N SER A 294 23.83 -11.77 4.00
CA SER A 294 23.07 -11.19 2.88
C SER A 294 22.24 -12.22 2.10
N SER A 295 22.50 -13.52 2.28
CA SER A 295 21.76 -14.62 1.68
C SER A 295 20.65 -15.16 2.61
N GLY A 296 20.49 -14.56 3.80
CA GLY A 296 19.50 -14.95 4.79
C GLY A 296 19.90 -16.14 5.66
N ASN A 297 21.12 -16.65 5.58
CA ASN A 297 21.59 -17.77 6.41
C ASN A 297 22.05 -17.27 7.78
N VAL A 298 21.87 -18.09 8.82
CA VAL A 298 22.40 -17.80 10.16
C VAL A 298 23.94 -17.81 10.13
N THR A 299 24.55 -16.75 10.68
CA THR A 299 26.01 -16.63 10.79
C THR A 299 26.43 -16.33 12.23
N GLU A 300 27.56 -16.90 12.64
CA GLU A 300 28.16 -16.70 13.98
C GLU A 300 29.06 -15.47 14.05
N THR A 301 29.51 -14.93 12.90
CA THR A 301 30.37 -13.74 12.85
C THR A 301 29.93 -12.80 11.73
N GLY A 302 29.74 -11.52 12.05
CA GLY A 302 29.18 -10.53 11.13
C GLY A 302 27.67 -10.69 10.91
N GLY A 303 27.14 -10.07 9.86
CA GLY A 303 25.71 -10.13 9.50
C GLY A 303 24.83 -9.07 10.16
N THR A 304 23.53 -9.15 9.89
CA THR A 304 22.47 -8.28 10.46
C THR A 304 21.70 -9.05 11.53
N LEU A 305 21.41 -8.41 12.65
CA LEU A 305 20.64 -9.00 13.75
C LEU A 305 19.23 -9.39 13.27
N ASP A 306 18.84 -10.65 13.52
CA ASP A 306 17.47 -11.13 13.37
C ASP A 306 16.76 -11.03 14.72
N SER A 307 16.06 -9.92 14.93
CA SER A 307 15.32 -9.64 16.17
C SER A 307 14.14 -10.59 16.42
N SER A 308 13.72 -11.33 15.40
CA SER A 308 12.63 -12.31 15.44
C SER A 308 13.13 -13.73 15.68
N THR A 309 14.44 -13.95 15.84
CA THR A 309 15.02 -15.28 16.12
C THR A 309 16.02 -15.22 17.28
N LYS A 310 15.93 -16.17 18.22
CA LYS A 310 16.91 -16.39 19.30
C LYS A 310 17.50 -17.79 19.23
N LYS A 311 18.79 -17.92 19.58
CA LYS A 311 19.46 -19.21 19.79
C LYS A 311 19.45 -19.52 21.28
N ILE A 312 18.87 -20.65 21.63
CA ILE A 312 18.73 -21.14 23.00
C ILE A 312 19.65 -22.34 23.15
N THR A 313 20.56 -22.29 24.10
CA THR A 313 21.47 -23.37 24.43
C THR A 313 21.22 -23.82 25.86
N SER A 314 20.53 -24.94 26.04
CA SER A 314 20.27 -25.52 27.36
C SER A 314 21.36 -26.55 27.67
N SER A 315 21.93 -26.51 28.87
CA SER A 315 22.97 -27.44 29.30
C SER A 315 22.79 -27.90 30.74
N VAL A 316 23.18 -29.14 31.02
CA VAL A 316 23.19 -29.74 32.35
C VAL A 316 24.52 -30.47 32.56
N SER A 317 25.25 -30.15 33.62
CA SER A 317 26.54 -30.75 33.98
C SER A 317 26.51 -31.37 35.38
N TRP A 318 27.32 -32.40 35.61
CA TRP A 318 27.49 -33.04 36.93
C TRP A 318 28.94 -33.52 37.10
N ASP A 319 29.40 -33.69 38.34
CA ASP A 319 30.80 -34.05 38.65
C ASP A 319 31.01 -35.51 39.07
N THR A 320 29.96 -36.20 39.53
CA THR A 320 30.07 -37.58 40.05
C THR A 320 29.13 -38.55 39.33
N PRO A 321 29.54 -39.80 39.07
CA PRO A 321 30.85 -40.41 39.38
C PRO A 321 32.00 -39.94 38.46
N VAL A 322 31.69 -39.36 37.29
CA VAL A 322 32.67 -38.74 36.37
C VAL A 322 32.07 -37.42 35.88
N THR A 323 32.88 -36.37 35.82
CA THR A 323 32.46 -35.07 35.28
C THR A 323 31.97 -35.21 33.84
N SER A 324 30.74 -34.78 33.57
CA SER A 324 30.08 -34.91 32.27
C SER A 324 28.98 -33.86 32.10
N SER A 325 28.55 -33.65 30.86
CA SER A 325 27.45 -32.73 30.54
C SER A 325 26.61 -33.24 29.37
N VAL A 326 25.38 -32.71 29.30
CA VAL A 326 24.49 -32.82 28.13
C VAL A 326 24.04 -31.43 27.73
N GLU A 327 23.91 -31.19 26.43
CA GLU A 327 23.57 -29.89 25.85
C GLU A 327 22.60 -30.07 24.69
N SER A 328 21.72 -29.08 24.49
CA SER A 328 20.81 -28.98 23.36
C SER A 328 20.70 -27.54 22.89
N THR A 329 20.80 -27.33 21.57
CA THR A 329 20.62 -26.04 20.94
C THR A 329 19.31 -26.02 20.15
N THR A 330 18.46 -25.04 20.41
CA THR A 330 17.21 -24.80 19.70
C THR A 330 17.13 -23.36 19.24
N TYR A 331 16.60 -23.13 18.05
CA TYR A 331 16.27 -21.78 17.57
C TYR A 331 14.79 -21.52 17.78
N LEU A 332 14.47 -20.42 18.45
CA LEU A 332 13.10 -19.98 18.65
C LEU A 332 12.83 -18.76 17.77
N GLN A 333 11.64 -18.70 17.18
CA GLN A 333 11.17 -17.58 16.38
C GLN A 333 9.95 -16.92 17.01
N ARG A 334 9.82 -15.61 16.77
CA ARG A 334 8.64 -14.83 17.10
C ARG A 334 7.52 -15.29 16.15
N HIS A 335 6.58 -16.06 16.69
CA HIS A 335 5.59 -16.79 15.87
C HIS A 335 4.15 -16.57 16.32
N LEU A 336 3.94 -16.01 17.51
CA LEU A 336 2.62 -15.76 18.05
C LEU A 336 1.93 -14.64 17.27
N GLN A 337 0.63 -14.80 17.07
CA GLN A 337 -0.28 -13.74 16.60
C GLN A 337 0.28 -12.98 15.39
N ASN A 338 0.65 -13.72 14.32
CA ASN A 338 1.05 -13.16 13.03
C ASN A 338 -0.15 -12.45 12.37
N THR A 339 -0.46 -11.28 12.91
CA THR A 339 -1.65 -10.48 12.63
C THR A 339 -1.40 -9.66 11.39
N ALA A 340 -2.44 -9.46 10.58
CA ALA A 340 -2.37 -8.68 9.35
C ALA A 340 -3.02 -7.32 9.56
N TRP A 341 -2.28 -6.26 9.24
CA TRP A 341 -2.88 -4.95 9.00
C TRP A 341 -3.24 -4.84 7.52
N GLU A 342 -4.54 -4.84 7.23
CA GLU A 342 -5.07 -4.90 5.87
C GLU A 342 -5.65 -3.56 5.41
N GLN A 343 -5.41 -3.22 4.14
CA GLN A 343 -6.00 -2.09 3.43
C GLN A 343 -6.77 -2.61 2.21
N THR A 344 -8.06 -2.84 2.39
CA THR A 344 -8.94 -3.52 1.41
C THR A 344 -10.24 -2.77 1.09
N THR A 345 -10.47 -1.60 1.70
CA THR A 345 -11.75 -0.89 1.59
C THR A 345 -11.57 0.58 1.28
N ASP A 346 -12.65 1.23 0.83
CA ASP A 346 -12.67 2.67 0.59
C ASP A 346 -12.39 3.47 1.86
N ILE A 347 -12.85 3.01 3.03
CA ILE A 347 -12.51 3.65 4.31
C ILE A 347 -11.00 3.60 4.57
N HIS A 348 -10.38 2.46 4.27
CA HIS A 348 -8.93 2.27 4.40
C HIS A 348 -8.16 3.21 3.46
N PHE A 349 -8.45 3.17 2.16
CA PHE A 349 -7.73 3.97 1.18
C PHE A 349 -7.99 5.47 1.34
N ASN A 350 -9.22 5.90 1.63
CA ASN A 350 -9.53 7.31 1.85
C ASN A 350 -8.92 7.90 3.13
N ALA A 351 -8.48 7.07 4.08
CA ALA A 351 -7.73 7.55 5.25
C ALA A 351 -6.26 7.90 4.90
N GLY A 352 -5.75 7.42 3.77
CA GLY A 352 -4.44 7.76 3.25
C GLY A 352 -4.37 9.11 2.54
N THR A 353 -3.16 9.50 2.13
CA THR A 353 -2.89 10.70 1.34
C THR A 353 -2.68 10.32 -0.12
N HIS A 354 -3.42 10.98 -1.00
CA HIS A 354 -3.36 10.81 -2.45
C HIS A 354 -2.61 11.96 -3.12
N ASN A 355 -1.74 11.65 -4.09
CA ASN A 355 -1.10 12.63 -4.96
C ASN A 355 -1.04 12.09 -6.39
N GLY A 356 -1.96 12.54 -7.26
CA GLY A 356 -2.10 11.99 -8.62
C GLY A 356 -2.70 10.58 -8.63
N THR A 357 -3.45 10.22 -7.60
CA THR A 357 -4.11 8.91 -7.41
C THR A 357 -5.47 9.13 -6.73
N ARG A 358 -6.39 8.19 -6.85
CA ARG A 358 -7.67 8.20 -6.11
C ARG A 358 -8.05 6.81 -5.66
N THR A 359 -8.90 6.75 -4.65
CA THR A 359 -9.73 5.59 -4.38
C THR A 359 -10.86 5.49 -5.40
N VAL A 360 -11.08 4.32 -5.96
CA VAL A 360 -12.24 3.96 -6.78
C VAL A 360 -13.01 2.83 -6.11
N GLY A 361 -14.30 2.68 -6.42
CA GLY A 361 -15.16 1.67 -5.79
C GLY A 361 -15.57 2.02 -4.35
N THR A 362 -16.33 1.12 -3.71
CA THR A 362 -16.81 1.27 -2.33
C THR A 362 -16.78 -0.08 -1.59
N GLY A 363 -16.62 -0.05 -0.27
CA GLY A 363 -16.48 -1.26 0.54
C GLY A 363 -15.30 -2.11 0.09
N ASN A 364 -15.45 -3.44 0.09
CA ASN A 364 -14.41 -4.39 -0.29
C ASN A 364 -14.08 -4.42 -1.80
N ALA A 365 -14.82 -3.67 -2.62
CA ALA A 365 -14.54 -3.52 -4.05
C ALA A 365 -13.70 -2.27 -4.33
N ALA A 366 -13.23 -1.59 -3.29
CA ALA A 366 -12.42 -0.40 -3.44
C ALA A 366 -10.98 -0.74 -3.85
N SER A 367 -10.36 0.16 -4.62
CA SER A 367 -8.99 0.04 -5.06
C SER A 367 -8.38 1.43 -5.27
N VAL A 368 -7.06 1.49 -5.45
CA VAL A 368 -6.34 2.73 -5.76
C VAL A 368 -5.88 2.73 -7.22
N GLU A 369 -6.16 3.83 -7.92
CA GLU A 369 -5.79 4.06 -9.32
C GLU A 369 -5.15 5.45 -9.49
N LEU A 370 -4.53 5.71 -10.64
CA LEU A 370 -4.08 7.05 -11.01
C LEU A 370 -5.28 8.00 -11.14
N ASP A 371 -5.13 9.22 -10.63
CA ASP A 371 -6.14 10.25 -10.79
C ASP A 371 -6.30 10.54 -12.28
N PRO A 372 -7.52 10.57 -12.83
CA PRO A 372 -7.73 11.12 -14.16
C PRO A 372 -7.21 12.55 -14.14
N THR A 373 -6.37 12.94 -15.09
CA THR A 373 -6.13 14.37 -15.25
C THR A 373 -7.48 14.99 -15.58
N SER A 374 -7.98 15.88 -14.72
CA SER A 374 -9.26 16.54 -14.92
C SER A 374 -9.17 17.42 -16.15
N SER A 375 -9.62 16.90 -17.28
CA SER A 375 -10.06 17.72 -18.40
C SER A 375 -11.37 17.11 -18.91
N THR A 376 -12.47 17.56 -18.33
CA THR A 376 -13.68 17.72 -19.14
C THR A 376 -13.30 18.47 -20.42
N GLY A 377 -13.42 17.85 -21.60
CA GLY A 377 -13.42 18.58 -22.88
C GLY A 377 -12.20 18.45 -23.81
N VAL A 378 -11.39 17.38 -23.75
CA VAL A 378 -10.48 17.09 -24.89
C VAL A 378 -11.29 16.41 -25.98
N GLU A 379 -11.52 17.13 -27.06
CA GLU A 379 -12.27 16.67 -28.23
C GLU A 379 -11.30 16.36 -29.37
N TYR A 380 -11.52 15.24 -30.08
CA TYR A 380 -10.73 14.88 -31.27
C TYR A 380 -11.64 14.67 -32.47
N GLY A 381 -11.47 15.48 -33.51
CA GLY A 381 -12.27 15.47 -34.74
C GLY A 381 -12.43 16.89 -35.28
N ASN A 382 -13.03 17.07 -36.44
CA ASN A 382 -13.13 18.39 -37.06
C ASN A 382 -14.44 19.12 -36.69
N GLN A 383 -14.32 20.17 -35.89
CA GLN A 383 -15.45 21.02 -35.50
C GLN A 383 -15.60 22.26 -36.39
N PHE A 384 -14.65 22.53 -37.27
CA PHE A 384 -14.61 23.74 -38.07
C PHE A 384 -15.70 23.74 -39.15
N LEU A 385 -16.48 24.82 -39.23
CA LEU A 385 -17.61 24.94 -40.15
C LEU A 385 -17.37 26.04 -41.19
N VAL A 386 -17.83 25.78 -42.41
CA VAL A 386 -18.02 26.80 -43.46
C VAL A 386 -19.45 26.64 -43.99
N ASP A 387 -20.37 27.44 -43.46
CA ASP A 387 -21.77 27.47 -43.85
C ASP A 387 -22.01 28.30 -45.11
N SER A 388 -21.26 29.40 -45.24
CA SER A 388 -21.31 30.28 -46.40
C SER A 388 -19.98 31.00 -46.57
N VAL A 389 -19.76 31.47 -47.79
CA VAL A 389 -18.57 32.21 -48.21
C VAL A 389 -19.03 33.49 -48.89
N GLY A 390 -18.32 34.58 -48.62
CA GLY A 390 -18.71 35.89 -49.11
C GLY A 390 -17.53 36.82 -49.32
N PRO A 391 -17.76 37.96 -49.97
CA PRO A 391 -16.75 38.99 -50.12
C PRO A 391 -16.56 39.79 -48.84
N MET A 392 -15.32 40.19 -48.56
CA MET A 392 -14.99 41.32 -47.67
C MET A 392 -15.36 42.65 -48.34
N VAL A 393 -15.17 43.75 -47.62
CA VAL A 393 -15.44 45.10 -48.13
C VAL A 393 -14.64 45.37 -49.40
N TRP A 394 -15.32 45.96 -50.38
CA TRP A 394 -14.76 46.39 -51.66
C TRP A 394 -13.71 47.50 -51.48
N LEU A 395 -12.53 47.28 -52.06
CA LEU A 395 -11.44 48.27 -52.03
C LEU A 395 -11.60 49.28 -53.17
N ILE A 396 -12.58 50.18 -53.03
CA ILE A 396 -13.03 51.13 -54.07
C ILE A 396 -12.48 52.56 -53.91
N THR A 397 -11.83 52.87 -52.79
CA THR A 397 -11.14 54.14 -52.58
C THR A 397 -9.76 53.89 -51.98
N PRO A 398 -8.79 54.82 -52.16
CA PRO A 398 -7.46 54.68 -51.56
C PRO A 398 -7.46 54.56 -50.02
N GLY A 399 -8.52 55.05 -49.37
CA GLY A 399 -8.64 55.06 -47.91
C GLY A 399 -9.14 53.75 -47.31
N ILE A 400 -9.85 52.91 -48.08
CA ILE A 400 -10.40 51.66 -47.55
C ILE A 400 -9.31 50.58 -47.51
N ARG A 401 -9.28 49.81 -46.42
CA ARG A 401 -8.32 48.70 -46.22
C ARG A 401 -9.04 47.48 -45.68
N ASN A 402 -8.63 46.29 -46.07
CA ASN A 402 -9.11 45.04 -45.47
C ASN A 402 -8.15 44.59 -44.37
N ASN A 403 -8.70 43.94 -43.34
CA ASN A 403 -7.98 43.38 -42.19
C ASN A 403 -8.42 41.93 -41.98
N ILE A 404 -7.45 41.03 -41.92
CA ILE A 404 -7.63 39.66 -41.45
C ILE A 404 -6.86 39.53 -40.14
N ARG A 405 -7.58 39.37 -39.05
CA ARG A 405 -7.04 39.26 -37.69
C ARG A 405 -6.98 37.80 -37.26
N PHE A 406 -5.89 37.41 -36.62
CA PHE A 406 -5.64 36.05 -36.18
C PHE A 406 -4.66 35.99 -35.01
N THR A 407 -4.69 34.87 -34.28
CA THR A 407 -3.65 34.52 -33.30
C THR A 407 -2.62 33.61 -33.95
N ALA A 408 -1.33 33.95 -33.85
CA ALA A 408 -0.26 33.11 -34.35
C ALA A 408 -0.17 31.80 -33.55
N GLN A 409 -0.07 30.67 -34.24
CA GLN A 409 0.06 29.33 -33.65
C GLN A 409 1.53 28.95 -33.43
N ASN A 410 2.43 29.50 -34.24
CA ASN A 410 3.86 29.21 -34.18
C ASN A 410 4.71 30.49 -34.05
N SER A 411 5.84 30.38 -33.34
CA SER A 411 6.87 31.42 -33.32
C SER A 411 7.85 31.21 -34.48
N LYS A 412 7.57 31.83 -35.63
CA LYS A 412 8.30 31.63 -36.88
C LYS A 412 8.40 32.92 -37.70
N THR A 413 9.19 32.89 -38.77
CA THR A 413 9.32 33.99 -39.72
C THR A 413 8.51 33.70 -40.98
N VAL A 414 7.52 34.55 -41.25
CA VAL A 414 6.68 34.50 -42.46
C VAL A 414 7.43 35.16 -43.61
N ASP A 415 7.60 34.45 -44.72
CA ASP A 415 8.17 34.98 -45.96
C ASP A 415 7.14 35.07 -47.09
N ARG A 416 5.99 34.41 -46.95
CA ARG A 416 4.90 34.45 -47.94
C ARG A 416 3.52 34.46 -47.30
N ILE A 417 2.65 35.32 -47.83
CA ILE A 417 1.23 35.40 -47.44
C ILE A 417 0.38 34.87 -48.59
N ARG A 418 -0.58 34.01 -48.26
CA ARG A 418 -1.63 33.54 -49.17
C ARG A 418 -2.98 34.12 -48.77
N ILE A 419 -3.65 34.76 -49.71
CA ILE A 419 -5.01 35.30 -49.54
C ILE A 419 -5.89 34.90 -50.73
N TYR A 420 -7.19 34.76 -50.49
CA TYR A 420 -8.15 34.41 -51.52
C TYR A 420 -8.86 35.66 -52.05
N VAL A 421 -8.72 35.94 -53.34
CA VAL A 421 -9.44 37.02 -54.04
C VAL A 421 -10.81 36.49 -54.47
N HIS A 422 -11.87 37.03 -53.86
CA HIS A 422 -13.26 36.64 -54.11
C HIS A 422 -13.79 37.17 -55.44
N ASN A 423 -13.52 38.43 -55.75
CA ASN A 423 -14.02 39.11 -56.96
C ASN A 423 -13.02 40.16 -57.45
N ILE A 424 -12.98 40.36 -58.76
CA ILE A 424 -12.23 41.42 -59.45
C ILE A 424 -13.17 42.13 -60.41
N VAL A 425 -13.25 43.45 -60.31
CA VAL A 425 -13.99 44.29 -61.26
C VAL A 425 -13.00 45.13 -62.06
N GLY A 426 -13.16 45.13 -63.39
CA GLY A 426 -12.31 45.86 -64.33
C GLY A 426 -10.85 45.44 -64.29
N THR A 427 -9.96 46.42 -64.47
CA THR A 427 -8.51 46.21 -64.35
C THR A 427 -8.08 46.48 -62.92
N SER A 428 -7.67 45.43 -62.21
CA SER A 428 -7.29 45.51 -60.80
C SER A 428 -6.15 46.51 -60.56
N PRO A 429 -6.27 47.42 -59.57
CA PRO A 429 -5.15 48.22 -59.07
C PRO A 429 -4.03 47.36 -58.47
N THR A 430 -2.89 47.99 -58.19
CA THR A 430 -1.85 47.38 -57.35
C THR A 430 -2.18 47.63 -55.88
N TYR A 431 -2.11 46.57 -55.07
CA TYR A 431 -2.34 46.60 -53.64
C TYR A 431 -1.07 46.23 -52.89
N ARG A 432 -0.92 46.74 -51.67
CA ARG A 432 0.08 46.27 -50.71
C ARG A 432 -0.59 45.36 -49.71
N VAL A 433 0.01 44.19 -49.49
CA VAL A 433 -0.34 43.25 -48.43
C VAL A 433 0.82 43.10 -47.47
N GLY A 434 0.54 42.92 -46.19
CA GLY A 434 1.58 42.61 -45.21
C GLY A 434 1.02 42.36 -43.81
N ILE A 435 1.91 41.94 -42.92
CA ILE A 435 1.59 41.68 -41.51
C ILE A 435 1.85 42.92 -40.67
N GLN A 436 0.92 43.26 -39.79
CA GLN A 436 1.06 44.27 -38.75
C GLN A 436 0.80 43.64 -37.38
N SER A 437 1.46 44.15 -36.35
CA SER A 437 1.15 43.79 -34.96
C SER A 437 -0.19 44.39 -34.52
N ASP A 438 -0.83 43.77 -33.53
CA ASP A 438 -2.02 44.33 -32.88
C ASP A 438 -1.64 45.45 -31.89
N VAL A 439 -2.38 46.56 -31.94
CA VAL A 439 -2.35 47.66 -30.97
C VAL A 439 -3.79 48.00 -30.61
N SER A 440 -4.20 47.63 -29.41
CA SER A 440 -5.56 47.87 -28.89
C SER A 440 -6.65 47.34 -29.82
N ASN A 441 -6.52 46.08 -30.24
CA ASN A 441 -7.42 45.35 -31.14
C ASN A 441 -7.45 45.92 -32.56
N ASN A 442 -6.41 46.62 -33.00
CA ASN A 442 -6.33 47.20 -34.34
C ASN A 442 -4.92 47.04 -34.93
N PRO A 443 -4.78 47.03 -36.27
CA PRO A 443 -3.47 47.05 -36.91
C PRO A 443 -2.63 48.26 -36.48
N SER A 444 -1.35 48.03 -36.17
CA SER A 444 -0.41 49.06 -35.67
C SER A 444 -0.13 50.22 -36.64
N GLY A 445 -0.47 50.06 -37.91
CA GLY A 445 -0.13 50.98 -38.99
C GLY A 445 1.27 50.77 -39.57
N THR A 446 2.10 49.90 -38.96
CA THR A 446 3.46 49.60 -39.41
C THR A 446 3.57 48.15 -39.85
N PHE A 447 4.03 47.91 -41.07
CA PHE A 447 4.26 46.57 -41.58
C PHE A 447 5.53 45.95 -40.99
N LEU A 448 5.40 44.78 -40.38
CA LEU A 448 6.53 43.92 -40.02
C LEU A 448 7.19 43.32 -41.27
N GLY A 449 6.36 43.04 -42.26
CA GLY A 449 6.76 42.54 -43.57
C GLY A 449 5.62 42.78 -44.57
N SER A 450 5.96 43.20 -45.78
CA SER A 450 4.97 43.50 -46.84
C SER A 450 5.52 43.32 -48.24
N ALA A 451 4.61 43.23 -49.20
CA ALA A 451 4.89 43.33 -50.63
C ALA A 451 3.68 43.87 -51.40
N THR A 452 3.90 44.23 -52.66
CA THR A 452 2.86 44.66 -53.58
C THR A 452 2.43 43.53 -54.49
N PHE A 453 1.15 43.47 -54.83
CA PHE A 453 0.59 42.50 -55.77
C PHE A 453 -0.56 43.12 -56.58
N GLN A 454 -0.78 42.62 -57.79
CA GLN A 454 -1.85 43.05 -58.68
C GLN A 454 -2.65 41.82 -59.14
N PRO A 455 -3.86 41.59 -58.61
CA PRO A 455 -4.68 40.46 -59.01
C PRO A 455 -5.16 40.51 -60.46
N THR A 456 -5.05 39.39 -61.19
CA THR A 456 -5.51 39.24 -62.59
C THR A 456 -6.65 38.23 -62.78
N SER A 457 -6.92 37.40 -61.77
CA SER A 457 -7.99 36.39 -61.69
C SER A 457 -8.48 36.22 -60.25
N THR A 458 -9.67 35.66 -60.03
CA THR A 458 -10.10 35.24 -58.68
C THR A 458 -9.35 33.98 -58.22
N GLY A 459 -9.38 33.69 -56.92
CA GLY A 459 -8.69 32.53 -56.31
C GLY A 459 -7.54 32.90 -55.38
N TRP A 460 -6.72 31.91 -55.01
CA TRP A 460 -5.55 32.09 -54.15
C TRP A 460 -4.42 32.86 -54.84
N TYR A 461 -3.87 33.84 -54.14
CA TYR A 461 -2.62 34.51 -54.49
C TYR A 461 -1.56 34.18 -53.46
N SER A 462 -0.39 33.78 -53.93
CA SER A 462 0.80 33.58 -53.09
C SER A 462 1.74 34.77 -53.26
N ILE A 463 1.96 35.53 -52.20
CA ILE A 463 2.63 36.83 -52.25
C ILE A 463 3.86 36.78 -51.35
N ASN A 464 5.05 36.79 -51.95
CA ASN A 464 6.32 36.84 -51.23
C ASN A 464 6.47 38.21 -50.58
N ILE A 465 6.59 38.26 -49.26
CA ILE A 465 6.76 39.51 -48.50
C ILE A 465 8.20 39.67 -48.04
N SER A 466 8.56 40.88 -47.63
CA SER A 466 9.70 41.04 -46.71
C SER A 466 9.42 40.24 -45.43
N ASN A 467 10.40 39.47 -44.97
CA ASN A 467 10.25 38.57 -43.82
C ASN A 467 9.61 39.26 -42.60
N ALA A 468 8.57 38.66 -42.04
CA ALA A 468 7.89 39.11 -40.83
C ALA A 468 8.03 38.07 -39.72
N ALA A 469 8.70 38.41 -38.62
CA ALA A 469 8.75 37.55 -37.44
C ALA A 469 7.45 37.66 -36.62
N ILE A 470 6.83 36.52 -36.33
CA ILE A 470 5.66 36.41 -35.46
C ILE A 470 5.94 35.46 -34.28
N VAL A 471 5.21 35.64 -33.19
CA VAL A 471 5.37 34.86 -31.95
C VAL A 471 4.06 34.15 -31.63
N SER A 472 4.12 32.86 -31.34
CA SER A 472 2.96 32.05 -30.92
C SER A 472 2.19 32.72 -29.78
N GLY A 473 0.87 32.74 -29.88
CA GLY A 473 -0.05 33.40 -28.95
C GLY A 473 -0.19 34.91 -29.16
N GLY A 474 0.65 35.52 -30.00
CA GLY A 474 0.52 36.93 -30.38
C GLY A 474 -0.60 37.15 -31.39
N THR A 475 -1.28 38.30 -31.29
CA THR A 475 -2.31 38.72 -32.25
C THR A 475 -1.70 39.57 -33.36
N TYR A 476 -2.06 39.24 -34.60
CA TYR A 476 -1.53 39.90 -35.80
C TYR A 476 -2.64 40.16 -36.82
N HIS A 477 -2.32 41.04 -37.77
CA HIS A 477 -3.23 41.49 -38.81
C HIS A 477 -2.58 41.36 -40.18
N ILE A 478 -3.23 40.67 -41.12
CA ILE A 478 -2.92 40.80 -42.54
C ILE A 478 -3.74 41.98 -43.06
N VAL A 479 -3.04 43.07 -43.43
CA VAL A 479 -3.66 44.28 -43.96
C VAL A 479 -3.46 44.33 -45.47
N VAL A 480 -4.55 44.53 -46.21
CA VAL A 480 -4.53 44.78 -47.65
C VAL A 480 -5.02 46.20 -47.92
N GLN A 481 -4.16 47.01 -48.53
CA GLN A 481 -4.43 48.43 -48.81
C GLN A 481 -4.04 48.81 -50.23
N TYR A 482 -4.69 49.84 -50.78
CA TYR A 482 -4.33 50.41 -52.08
C TYR A 482 -2.88 50.91 -52.11
N GLU A 483 -2.18 50.68 -53.22
CA GLU A 483 -0.83 51.20 -53.46
C GLU A 483 -0.80 52.17 -54.66
N THR A 484 -1.14 51.69 -55.86
CA THR A 484 -1.11 52.48 -57.11
C THR A 484 -2.13 51.99 -58.15
N GLY A 485 -2.39 52.80 -59.17
CA GLY A 485 -3.28 52.50 -60.30
C GLY A 485 -4.66 53.15 -60.19
N SER A 486 -5.54 52.88 -61.16
CA SER A 486 -6.89 53.46 -61.20
C SER A 486 -7.84 52.70 -60.29
N ILE A 487 -8.21 53.27 -59.14
CA ILE A 487 -9.15 52.67 -58.17
C ILE A 487 -10.54 53.32 -58.24
N GLY A 488 -11.59 52.52 -58.12
CA GLY A 488 -12.98 53.00 -58.12
C GLY A 488 -14.00 51.90 -58.34
N PHE A 489 -15.29 52.24 -58.49
CA PHE A 489 -16.35 51.25 -58.77
C PHE A 489 -16.13 50.44 -60.07
N GLY A 490 -15.33 50.94 -60.99
CA GLY A 490 -14.94 50.23 -62.21
C GLY A 490 -13.70 49.36 -62.07
N ASN A 491 -12.90 49.52 -61.01
CA ASN A 491 -11.60 48.86 -60.83
C ASN A 491 -11.34 48.60 -59.33
N TYR A 492 -11.64 47.39 -58.84
CA TYR A 492 -11.42 47.00 -57.44
C TYR A 492 -11.35 45.47 -57.24
N ILE A 493 -10.90 45.06 -56.06
CA ILE A 493 -10.98 43.67 -55.59
C ILE A 493 -11.81 43.54 -54.31
N GLN A 494 -12.30 42.32 -54.08
CA GLN A 494 -12.82 41.86 -52.79
C GLN A 494 -12.09 40.58 -52.39
N LEU A 495 -11.71 40.48 -51.12
CA LEU A 495 -11.14 39.25 -50.55
C LEU A 495 -12.26 38.33 -50.06
N ARG A 496 -11.97 37.05 -49.85
CA ARG A 496 -12.96 36.06 -49.38
C ARG A 496 -12.90 35.91 -47.85
N GLN A 497 -14.06 35.70 -47.27
CA GLN A 497 -14.30 35.36 -45.86
C GLN A 497 -15.40 34.30 -45.77
N SER A 498 -15.53 33.62 -44.64
CA SER A 498 -16.58 32.60 -44.40
C SER A 498 -17.39 32.84 -43.13
N THR A 499 -18.56 32.22 -43.05
CA THR A 499 -19.39 32.15 -41.85
C THR A 499 -19.63 30.69 -41.47
N PRO A 500 -19.88 30.36 -40.20
CA PRO A 500 -19.90 31.27 -39.04
C PRO A 500 -18.48 31.71 -38.65
N LEU A 501 -18.36 32.67 -37.73
CA LEU A 501 -17.10 32.92 -37.06
C LEU A 501 -16.85 31.78 -36.04
N ASN A 502 -16.03 30.79 -36.42
CA ASN A 502 -15.78 29.60 -35.62
C ASN A 502 -15.04 29.92 -34.33
N ARG A 503 -14.09 30.86 -34.37
CA ARG A 503 -13.10 31.11 -33.30
C ARG A 503 -12.28 29.86 -32.94
N LEU A 504 -12.05 29.01 -33.93
CA LEU A 504 -11.22 27.82 -33.85
C LEU A 504 -10.14 27.91 -34.92
N TYR A 505 -8.97 27.37 -34.62
CA TYR A 505 -7.94 27.07 -35.60
C TYR A 505 -8.28 25.74 -36.28
N PRO A 506 -8.41 25.68 -37.62
CA PRO A 506 -8.95 24.50 -38.30
C PRO A 506 -8.10 23.23 -38.17
N PHE A 507 -6.78 23.36 -37.95
CA PHE A 507 -5.88 22.22 -37.88
C PHE A 507 -6.15 21.32 -36.67
N ASP A 508 -6.35 21.89 -35.47
CA ASP A 508 -6.45 21.15 -34.21
C ASP A 508 -7.64 21.58 -33.33
N ASN A 509 -8.52 22.44 -33.85
CA ASN A 509 -9.60 23.12 -33.13
C ASN A 509 -9.13 23.96 -31.93
N LYS A 510 -7.87 24.37 -31.86
CA LYS A 510 -7.43 25.27 -30.81
C LYS A 510 -8.20 26.59 -30.87
N VAL A 511 -8.66 27.07 -29.73
CA VAL A 511 -9.47 28.29 -29.66
C VAL A 511 -8.64 29.50 -30.11
N ASP A 512 -9.17 30.26 -31.08
CA ASP A 512 -8.65 31.55 -31.53
C ASP A 512 -9.76 32.62 -31.37
N LEU A 513 -9.80 33.23 -30.19
CA LEU A 513 -10.79 34.27 -29.87
C LEU A 513 -10.61 35.56 -30.67
N GLU A 514 -9.41 35.77 -31.20
CA GLU A 514 -9.04 37.01 -31.89
C GLU A 514 -9.34 36.94 -33.40
N ALA A 515 -9.57 35.73 -33.93
CA ALA A 515 -9.96 35.48 -35.32
C ALA A 515 -11.12 36.38 -35.71
N ASN A 516 -10.89 37.25 -36.70
CA ASN A 516 -11.95 38.09 -37.26
C ASN A 516 -11.52 38.69 -38.59
N THR A 517 -12.50 39.04 -39.41
CA THR A 517 -12.33 39.86 -40.61
C THR A 517 -12.84 41.26 -40.33
N GLY A 518 -12.21 42.25 -40.94
CA GLY A 518 -12.58 43.64 -40.74
C GLY A 518 -12.08 44.53 -41.85
N TYR A 519 -12.35 45.83 -41.71
CA TYR A 519 -11.94 46.83 -42.67
C TYR A 519 -11.75 48.19 -42.00
N PHE A 520 -10.93 49.02 -42.62
CA PHE A 520 -10.83 50.44 -42.31
C PHE A 520 -11.76 51.20 -43.25
N SER A 521 -12.68 51.98 -42.72
CA SER A 521 -13.69 52.73 -43.49
C SER A 521 -13.13 53.96 -44.20
N GLY A 522 -11.87 54.31 -43.94
CA GLY A 522 -11.25 55.60 -44.25
C GLY A 522 -11.12 56.52 -43.04
N SER A 523 -11.82 56.20 -41.93
CA SER A 523 -11.72 56.94 -40.67
C SER A 523 -11.50 56.04 -39.44
N SER A 524 -12.05 54.83 -39.43
CA SER A 524 -11.94 53.90 -38.30
C SER A 524 -11.92 52.44 -38.73
N TRP A 525 -11.36 51.58 -37.88
CA TRP A 525 -11.42 50.13 -38.03
C TRP A 525 -12.77 49.57 -37.56
N GLN A 526 -13.29 48.62 -38.32
CA GLN A 526 -14.57 47.95 -38.05
C GLN A 526 -14.41 46.45 -38.27
N TYR A 527 -15.06 45.64 -37.42
CA TYR A 527 -15.07 44.19 -37.51
C TYR A 527 -16.37 43.67 -38.12
N SER A 528 -16.25 42.67 -38.99
CA SER A 528 -17.37 42.05 -39.71
C SER A 528 -17.88 40.77 -39.04
N ASN A 529 -17.16 40.24 -38.04
CA ASN A 529 -17.51 39.01 -37.31
C ASN A 529 -17.68 37.79 -38.23
N ASN A 530 -16.83 37.68 -39.26
CA ASN A 530 -16.75 36.51 -40.13
C ASN A 530 -15.37 35.85 -39.99
N GLN A 531 -15.30 34.56 -40.30
CA GLN A 531 -14.10 33.75 -40.23
C GLN A 531 -13.08 34.14 -41.31
N PRO A 532 -11.83 34.43 -40.90
CA PRO A 532 -10.67 34.59 -41.78
C PRO A 532 -10.43 33.43 -42.74
N ILE A 533 -10.07 33.69 -43.99
CA ILE A 533 -9.48 32.72 -44.93
C ILE A 533 -8.12 33.26 -45.40
N TYR A 534 -7.05 32.56 -45.03
CA TYR A 534 -5.68 32.94 -45.32
C TYR A 534 -4.75 31.76 -45.04
N ALA A 535 -3.55 31.78 -45.61
CA ALA A 535 -2.45 30.94 -45.14
C ALA A 535 -1.16 31.75 -45.09
N LEU A 536 -0.38 31.51 -44.05
CA LEU A 536 0.99 31.99 -43.91
C LEU A 536 1.90 30.84 -44.28
N GLU A 537 2.97 31.19 -44.96
CA GLU A 537 4.07 30.28 -45.22
C GLU A 537 5.34 30.87 -44.63
N PHE A 538 6.08 29.99 -43.97
CA PHE A 538 7.26 30.34 -43.23
C PHE A 538 8.52 30.01 -44.04
N THR A 539 9.64 30.61 -43.64
CA THR A 539 10.94 30.36 -44.27
C THR A 539 11.40 28.90 -44.22
N ASP A 540 10.78 28.07 -43.38
CA ASP A 540 11.01 26.62 -43.29
C ASP A 540 10.04 25.78 -44.15
N SER A 541 9.26 26.43 -45.02
CA SER A 541 8.23 25.85 -45.89
C SER A 541 7.03 25.24 -45.16
N SER A 542 6.90 25.44 -43.84
CA SER A 542 5.69 25.07 -43.12
C SER A 542 4.60 26.14 -43.28
N PHE A 543 3.36 25.75 -42.97
CA PHE A 543 2.18 26.59 -43.17
C PHE A 543 1.40 26.77 -41.87
N GLU A 544 0.64 27.86 -41.79
CA GLU A 544 -0.35 28.11 -40.75
C GLU A 544 -1.52 28.93 -41.31
N GLY A 545 -2.76 28.68 -40.88
CA GLY A 545 -3.90 29.53 -41.22
C GLY A 545 -5.21 28.76 -41.39
N ASN A 546 -6.15 29.35 -42.12
CA ASN A 546 -7.39 28.69 -42.52
C ASN A 546 -7.46 28.51 -44.04
N PRO A 547 -7.28 27.27 -44.55
CA PRO A 547 -7.31 26.98 -45.97
C PRO A 547 -8.72 26.77 -46.53
N TYR A 548 -9.75 26.65 -45.69
CA TYR A 548 -11.09 26.28 -46.13
C TYR A 548 -11.83 27.43 -46.82
N GLU A 549 -11.75 27.43 -48.15
CA GLU A 549 -12.30 28.47 -49.03
C GLU A 549 -13.76 28.25 -49.43
N THR A 550 -14.29 27.05 -49.19
CA THR A 550 -15.65 26.60 -49.50
C THR A 550 -16.12 25.58 -48.48
N GLY A 551 -17.42 25.57 -48.21
CA GLY A 551 -18.08 24.51 -47.46
C GLY A 551 -19.44 24.23 -48.06
N ASP A 552 -19.83 22.96 -48.02
CA ASP A 552 -21.05 22.46 -48.65
C ASP A 552 -21.72 21.41 -47.75
N GLU A 553 -22.85 20.88 -48.20
CA GLU A 553 -23.63 19.88 -47.49
C GLU A 553 -23.84 18.64 -48.36
N PHE A 554 -23.66 17.46 -47.79
CA PHE A 554 -23.79 16.17 -48.48
C PHE A 554 -24.90 15.30 -47.93
N GLN A 555 -25.52 14.53 -48.82
CA GLN A 555 -26.66 13.67 -48.50
C GLN A 555 -26.19 12.25 -48.19
N THR A 556 -26.49 11.76 -46.98
CA THR A 556 -26.31 10.34 -46.61
C THR A 556 -27.62 9.59 -46.77
N TYR A 557 -27.65 8.59 -47.66
CA TYR A 557 -28.78 7.71 -47.93
C TYR A 557 -28.30 6.45 -48.68
N GLY A 558 -29.05 5.35 -48.61
CA GLY A 558 -28.66 4.09 -49.25
C GLY A 558 -27.21 3.69 -48.92
N SER A 559 -26.40 3.43 -49.95
CA SER A 559 -24.99 3.03 -49.80
C SER A 559 -24.00 4.21 -49.68
N ILE A 560 -24.47 5.45 -49.73
CA ILE A 560 -23.59 6.63 -49.66
C ILE A 560 -23.25 6.90 -48.19
N VAL A 561 -21.96 6.89 -47.88
CA VAL A 561 -21.42 7.24 -46.56
C VAL A 561 -20.48 8.42 -46.64
N HIS A 562 -20.37 9.16 -45.54
CA HIS A 562 -19.48 10.31 -45.41
C HIS A 562 -18.75 10.26 -44.09
N GLY A 563 -17.45 10.56 -44.08
CA GLY A 563 -16.67 10.53 -42.87
C GLY A 563 -15.22 10.91 -43.05
N GLU A 564 -14.40 10.45 -42.13
CA GLU A 564 -12.99 10.79 -42.02
C GLU A 564 -12.16 9.51 -41.87
N GLN A 565 -11.03 9.44 -42.56
CA GLN A 565 -10.00 8.44 -42.31
C GLN A 565 -8.81 9.14 -41.67
N PHE A 566 -8.36 8.66 -40.51
CA PHE A 566 -7.37 9.36 -39.71
C PHE A 566 -6.39 8.41 -38.99
N THR A 567 -5.28 8.96 -38.50
CA THR A 567 -4.33 8.27 -37.62
C THR A 567 -4.19 9.06 -36.32
N VAL A 568 -3.93 8.37 -35.21
CA VAL A 568 -3.71 9.03 -33.91
C VAL A 568 -2.21 9.01 -33.59
N PRO A 569 -1.59 10.16 -33.26
CA PRO A 569 -0.15 10.19 -32.96
C PRO A 569 0.17 9.55 -31.60
N ASN A 570 -0.80 9.55 -30.68
CA ASN A 570 -0.72 8.95 -29.36
C ASN A 570 -1.97 8.11 -29.12
N ALA A 571 -1.87 7.14 -28.20
CA ALA A 571 -3.02 6.35 -27.81
C ALA A 571 -4.09 7.24 -27.16
N ILE A 572 -5.32 7.16 -27.63
CA ILE A 572 -6.47 7.89 -27.06
C ILE A 572 -7.62 6.92 -26.80
N THR A 573 -8.39 7.17 -25.74
CA THR A 573 -9.60 6.40 -25.43
C THR A 573 -10.81 7.28 -25.69
N VAL A 574 -11.71 6.89 -26.58
CA VAL A 574 -12.89 7.68 -26.96
C VAL A 574 -14.15 7.13 -26.28
N SER A 575 -14.89 8.00 -25.58
CA SER A 575 -16.13 7.63 -24.88
C SER A 575 -17.40 7.93 -25.67
N ASP A 576 -17.37 8.99 -26.47
CA ASP A 576 -18.54 9.45 -27.22
C ASP A 576 -18.10 9.89 -28.61
N ILE A 577 -19.04 9.85 -29.55
CA ILE A 577 -18.95 10.55 -30.83
C ILE A 577 -20.13 11.49 -31.00
N ASN A 578 -19.84 12.72 -31.40
CA ASN A 578 -20.81 13.75 -31.74
C ASN A 578 -20.74 14.03 -33.24
N TRP A 579 -21.90 14.23 -33.87
CA TRP A 579 -21.99 14.60 -35.27
C TRP A 579 -23.09 15.63 -35.52
N LEU A 580 -22.77 16.67 -36.28
CA LEU A 580 -23.68 17.75 -36.66
C LEU A 580 -24.52 17.31 -37.86
N VAL A 581 -25.84 17.18 -37.66
CA VAL A 581 -26.74 16.58 -38.66
C VAL A 581 -28.06 17.35 -38.72
N ARG A 582 -28.68 17.38 -39.91
CA ARG A 582 -30.09 17.74 -40.09
C ARG A 582 -30.79 16.80 -41.08
N LYS A 583 -32.12 16.80 -41.12
CA LYS A 583 -32.87 16.20 -42.23
C LYS A 583 -32.96 17.14 -43.44
N ARG A 584 -32.97 16.57 -44.64
CA ARG A 584 -33.07 17.31 -45.91
C ARG A 584 -34.39 18.06 -46.06
N VAL A 585 -35.49 17.41 -45.70
CA VAL A 585 -36.88 17.89 -45.88
C VAL A 585 -37.65 17.81 -44.57
N ALA A 586 -38.89 18.33 -44.54
CA ALA A 586 -39.70 18.34 -43.33
C ALA A 586 -40.08 16.93 -42.84
N GLN A 587 -40.30 16.01 -43.77
CA GLN A 587 -40.60 14.61 -43.48
C GLN A 587 -39.37 13.91 -42.89
N ASN A 588 -39.61 13.05 -41.89
CA ASN A 588 -38.55 12.27 -41.26
C ASN A 588 -37.95 11.24 -42.24
N PRO A 589 -36.62 10.99 -42.17
CA PRO A 589 -35.97 9.87 -42.85
C PRO A 589 -36.65 8.53 -42.53
N GLN A 590 -36.63 7.57 -43.46
CA GLN A 590 -37.33 6.29 -43.26
C GLN A 590 -36.62 5.32 -42.31
N GLY A 591 -35.33 5.53 -42.08
CA GLY A 591 -34.47 4.71 -41.21
C GLY A 591 -33.52 5.58 -40.38
N PRO A 592 -32.77 4.98 -39.44
CA PRO A 592 -31.83 5.71 -38.61
C PRO A 592 -30.58 6.15 -39.38
N LEU A 593 -29.88 7.13 -38.83
CA LEU A 593 -28.48 7.41 -39.17
C LEU A 593 -27.59 6.58 -38.26
N LYS A 594 -26.69 5.81 -38.85
CA LYS A 594 -25.68 5.03 -38.14
C LYS A 594 -24.34 5.76 -38.13
N VAL A 595 -23.55 5.55 -37.10
CA VAL A 595 -22.13 5.87 -37.02
C VAL A 595 -21.33 4.58 -36.96
N ILE A 596 -20.29 4.50 -37.78
CA ILE A 596 -19.42 3.33 -37.89
C ILE A 596 -17.99 3.79 -37.66
N LEU A 597 -17.27 3.09 -36.77
CA LEU A 597 -15.85 3.27 -36.51
C LEU A 597 -15.12 1.97 -36.83
N GLN A 598 -14.10 2.04 -37.68
CA GLN A 598 -13.31 0.89 -38.14
C GLN A 598 -11.82 1.13 -37.88
N ASN A 599 -11.10 0.07 -37.56
CA ASN A 599 -9.65 0.01 -37.71
C ASN A 599 -9.35 -0.60 -39.09
N ILE A 600 -8.85 0.23 -39.99
CA ILE A 600 -8.56 -0.14 -41.37
C ILE A 600 -7.31 -1.02 -41.44
N THR A 601 -6.32 -0.77 -40.58
CA THR A 601 -5.08 -1.56 -40.52
C THR A 601 -5.37 -3.03 -40.20
N THR A 602 -6.31 -3.29 -39.29
CA THR A 602 -6.68 -4.67 -38.88
C THR A 602 -7.95 -5.19 -39.55
N ALA A 603 -8.59 -4.40 -40.42
CA ALA A 603 -9.88 -4.71 -41.05
C ALA A 603 -11.00 -5.08 -40.04
N THR A 604 -11.04 -4.41 -38.88
CA THR A 604 -12.05 -4.66 -37.83
C THR A 604 -13.00 -3.48 -37.67
N THR A 605 -14.27 -3.77 -37.45
CA THR A 605 -15.27 -2.77 -37.05
C THR A 605 -15.29 -2.68 -35.53
N LEU A 606 -14.99 -1.49 -34.99
CA LEU A 606 -14.95 -1.22 -33.55
C LEU A 606 -16.31 -0.74 -33.02
N ALA A 607 -17.07 -0.03 -33.84
CA ALA A 607 -18.45 0.36 -33.53
C ALA A 607 -19.32 0.38 -34.79
N ASP A 608 -20.58 -0.03 -34.63
CA ASP A 608 -21.64 0.14 -35.62
C ASP A 608 -22.96 0.37 -34.89
N ALA A 609 -23.38 1.64 -34.78
CA ALA A 609 -24.48 2.02 -33.90
C ALA A 609 -25.36 3.11 -34.50
N ASN A 610 -26.61 3.20 -34.04
CA ASN A 610 -27.52 4.28 -34.42
C ASN A 610 -27.19 5.53 -33.61
N ILE A 611 -26.72 6.59 -34.30
CA ILE A 611 -26.47 7.90 -33.68
C ILE A 611 -27.72 8.79 -33.73
N VAL A 612 -28.59 8.59 -34.72
CA VAL A 612 -29.88 9.29 -34.83
C VAL A 612 -30.99 8.31 -35.16
N THR A 613 -32.11 8.40 -34.46
CA THR A 613 -33.35 7.68 -34.81
C THR A 613 -34.20 8.53 -35.74
N SER A 614 -34.95 7.92 -36.67
CA SER A 614 -35.70 8.64 -37.72
C SER A 614 -36.61 9.76 -37.20
N GLY A 615 -37.19 9.60 -36.00
CA GLY A 615 -38.13 10.55 -35.40
C GLY A 615 -37.49 11.73 -34.65
N THR A 616 -36.18 11.73 -34.41
CA THR A 616 -35.51 12.68 -33.49
C THR A 616 -34.69 13.75 -34.21
N VAL A 617 -34.62 13.70 -35.55
CA VAL A 617 -33.77 14.60 -36.33
C VAL A 617 -34.42 15.97 -36.64
N SER A 618 -33.70 17.05 -36.38
CA SER A 618 -34.13 18.43 -36.66
C SER A 618 -33.96 18.82 -38.14
N GLN A 619 -34.78 19.77 -38.62
CA GLN A 619 -34.57 20.41 -39.94
C GLN A 619 -33.40 21.41 -39.92
N THR A 620 -32.98 21.86 -38.74
CA THR A 620 -31.77 22.66 -38.52
C THR A 620 -30.64 21.78 -38.03
N TYR A 621 -29.40 22.19 -38.28
CA TYR A 621 -28.23 21.43 -37.81
C TYR A 621 -28.19 21.38 -36.28
N GLN A 622 -28.06 20.16 -35.75
CA GLN A 622 -27.88 19.89 -34.32
C GLN A 622 -26.86 18.76 -34.14
N TYR A 623 -26.13 18.82 -33.02
CA TYR A 623 -25.25 17.73 -32.63
C TYR A 623 -26.07 16.57 -32.08
N TYR A 624 -25.79 15.38 -32.61
CA TYR A 624 -26.29 14.12 -32.09
C TYR A 624 -25.11 13.33 -31.53
N LYS A 625 -25.32 12.71 -30.36
CA LYS A 625 -24.29 12.00 -29.62
C LYS A 625 -24.58 10.50 -29.57
N TYR A 626 -23.55 9.69 -29.76
CA TYR A 626 -23.55 8.27 -29.39
C TYR A 626 -22.43 8.00 -28.38
N THR A 627 -22.75 7.31 -27.29
CA THR A 627 -21.79 6.92 -26.25
C THR A 627 -21.36 5.47 -26.46
N PHE A 628 -20.06 5.24 -26.58
CA PHE A 628 -19.46 3.91 -26.64
C PHE A 628 -19.52 3.24 -25.26
N ASN A 629 -19.98 1.99 -25.23
CA ASN A 629 -20.01 1.18 -24.02
C ASN A 629 -19.57 -0.26 -24.33
N PRO A 630 -18.33 -0.65 -23.98
CA PRO A 630 -17.29 0.16 -23.31
C PRO A 630 -16.68 1.26 -24.21
N PRO A 631 -15.96 2.25 -23.65
CA PRO A 631 -15.13 3.19 -24.43
C PRO A 631 -14.13 2.46 -25.34
N ILE A 632 -13.78 3.08 -26.47
CA ILE A 632 -12.93 2.46 -27.50
C ILE A 632 -11.53 3.06 -27.45
N GLN A 633 -10.50 2.21 -27.38
CA GLN A 633 -9.11 2.66 -27.45
C GLN A 633 -8.61 2.69 -28.90
N LEU A 634 -8.05 3.82 -29.31
CA LEU A 634 -7.36 4.03 -30.56
C LEU A 634 -5.85 4.11 -30.28
N LEU A 635 -5.06 3.31 -30.99
CA LEU A 635 -3.63 3.12 -30.77
C LEU A 635 -2.83 3.75 -31.91
N PRO A 636 -1.63 4.30 -31.63
CA PRO A 636 -0.76 4.87 -32.65
C PRO A 636 -0.30 3.80 -33.64
N GLY A 637 -0.02 4.22 -34.88
CA GLY A 637 0.39 3.33 -35.98
C GLY A 637 -0.75 2.61 -36.70
N ASN A 638 -1.99 2.71 -36.20
CA ASN A 638 -3.18 2.24 -36.90
C ASN A 638 -3.86 3.38 -37.67
N THR A 639 -4.45 3.04 -38.81
CA THR A 639 -5.36 3.91 -39.55
C THR A 639 -6.78 3.56 -39.18
N TYR A 640 -7.53 4.56 -38.73
CA TYR A 640 -8.93 4.46 -38.37
C TYR A 640 -9.80 5.14 -39.42
N ARG A 641 -11.07 4.75 -39.47
CA ARG A 641 -12.08 5.40 -40.29
C ARG A 641 -13.37 5.52 -39.51
N VAL A 642 -13.91 6.73 -39.46
CA VAL A 642 -15.22 6.99 -38.88
C VAL A 642 -16.14 7.58 -39.94
N TYR A 643 -17.38 7.08 -40.06
CA TYR A 643 -18.33 7.60 -41.04
C TYR A 643 -19.78 7.40 -40.61
N VAL A 644 -20.67 8.19 -41.21
CA VAL A 644 -22.11 8.05 -41.05
C VAL A 644 -22.75 7.33 -42.24
N SER A 645 -23.79 6.52 -41.97
CA SER A 645 -24.46 5.68 -42.98
C SER A 645 -25.96 5.60 -42.74
N ALA A 646 -26.76 5.63 -43.81
CA ALA A 646 -28.23 5.57 -43.73
C ALA A 646 -28.82 4.61 -44.79
N PRO A 647 -28.61 3.28 -44.65
CA PRO A 647 -28.92 2.29 -45.70
C PRO A 647 -30.40 2.18 -46.04
N ASN A 648 -31.29 2.44 -45.08
CA ASN A 648 -32.74 2.31 -45.23
C ASN A 648 -33.44 3.66 -45.45
N VAL A 649 -32.73 4.64 -46.01
CA VAL A 649 -33.23 5.99 -46.29
C VAL A 649 -33.14 6.25 -47.79
N SER A 650 -34.19 6.86 -48.37
CA SER A 650 -34.15 7.32 -49.76
C SER A 650 -33.58 8.73 -49.87
N GLU A 651 -33.05 9.07 -51.04
CA GLU A 651 -32.49 10.40 -51.32
C GLU A 651 -33.47 11.55 -50.99
N ALA A 652 -34.76 11.34 -51.30
CA ALA A 652 -35.82 12.33 -51.05
C ALA A 652 -35.99 12.70 -49.56
N ARG A 653 -35.49 11.85 -48.64
CA ARG A 653 -35.55 12.06 -47.19
C ARG A 653 -34.21 11.83 -46.51
N ALA A 654 -33.11 12.12 -47.22
CA ALA A 654 -31.74 11.93 -46.74
C ALA A 654 -31.40 12.76 -45.49
N TYR A 655 -30.36 12.33 -44.79
CA TYR A 655 -29.65 13.14 -43.79
C TYR A 655 -28.63 14.04 -44.48
N MET A 656 -28.44 15.26 -43.97
CA MET A 656 -27.48 16.24 -44.49
C MET A 656 -26.30 16.36 -43.52
N ILE A 657 -25.09 16.29 -44.05
CA ILE A 657 -23.82 16.34 -43.33
C ILE A 657 -22.96 17.49 -43.87
N LYS A 658 -22.28 18.22 -42.98
CA LYS A 658 -21.39 19.32 -43.36
C LYS A 658 -20.04 18.81 -43.87
N ARG A 659 -19.44 19.55 -44.80
CA ARG A 659 -18.10 19.31 -45.32
C ARG A 659 -17.39 20.63 -45.58
N VAL A 660 -16.10 20.68 -45.28
CA VAL A 660 -15.21 21.81 -45.60
C VAL A 660 -14.18 21.40 -46.65
N GLN A 661 -13.73 22.37 -47.44
CA GLN A 661 -12.89 22.11 -48.61
C GLN A 661 -11.85 23.21 -48.78
N ASN A 662 -10.61 22.82 -49.02
CA ASN A 662 -9.57 23.70 -49.56
C ASN A 662 -9.33 23.37 -51.04
N SER A 663 -8.57 24.22 -51.74
CA SER A 663 -8.28 24.06 -53.17
C SER A 663 -7.52 22.76 -53.48
N THR A 664 -7.40 22.38 -54.76
CA THR A 664 -6.54 21.26 -55.18
C THR A 664 -5.03 21.51 -55.03
N ALA A 665 -4.61 22.68 -54.54
CA ALA A 665 -3.22 22.98 -54.24
C ALA A 665 -2.76 22.14 -53.03
N GLN A 666 -1.97 21.10 -53.31
CA GLN A 666 -1.52 20.11 -52.32
C GLN A 666 -0.81 20.73 -51.11
N GLU A 667 -0.18 21.90 -51.29
CA GLU A 667 0.59 22.57 -50.25
C GLU A 667 -0.29 23.07 -49.09
N LEU A 668 -1.58 23.34 -49.33
CA LEU A 668 -2.50 23.79 -48.29
C LEU A 668 -3.10 22.64 -47.47
N ASN A 669 -2.94 21.39 -47.91
CA ASN A 669 -3.50 20.23 -47.20
C ASN A 669 -2.80 20.01 -45.84
N SER A 670 -1.57 20.49 -45.66
CA SER A 670 -0.85 20.37 -44.39
C SER A 670 -1.48 21.19 -43.25
N ILE A 671 -2.41 22.10 -43.55
CA ILE A 671 -3.13 22.94 -42.58
C ILE A 671 -4.64 22.70 -42.60
N ASN A 672 -5.09 21.62 -43.25
CA ASN A 672 -6.42 21.04 -43.02
C ASN A 672 -6.47 20.43 -41.61
N PHE A 673 -7.64 19.98 -41.17
CA PHE A 673 -7.81 19.27 -39.92
C PHE A 673 -6.82 18.10 -39.82
N ASP A 674 -6.00 18.08 -38.77
CA ASP A 674 -4.90 17.12 -38.51
C ASP A 674 -3.92 16.95 -39.71
N GLY A 675 -3.90 17.91 -40.63
CA GLY A 675 -3.06 17.93 -41.82
C GLY A 675 -3.13 16.65 -42.66
N VAL A 676 -1.98 16.00 -42.85
CA VAL A 676 -1.88 14.75 -43.65
C VAL A 676 -2.35 13.51 -42.89
N ASN A 677 -2.61 13.62 -41.59
CA ASN A 677 -3.03 12.49 -40.76
C ASN A 677 -4.52 12.20 -40.91
N SER A 678 -5.32 13.15 -41.40
CA SER A 678 -6.76 13.03 -41.61
C SER A 678 -7.11 13.35 -43.05
N ILE A 679 -8.02 12.57 -43.63
CA ILE A 679 -8.50 12.71 -45.01
C ILE A 679 -9.96 12.30 -45.12
N TYR A 680 -10.74 13.08 -45.87
CA TYR A 680 -12.16 12.80 -46.04
C TYR A 680 -12.41 11.48 -46.73
N TYR A 681 -13.47 10.78 -46.33
CA TYR A 681 -13.88 9.51 -46.89
C TYR A 681 -15.34 9.54 -47.38
N VAL A 682 -15.56 9.06 -48.62
CA VAL A 682 -16.90 8.90 -49.20
C VAL A 682 -16.98 7.66 -50.11
N THR A 683 -18.15 7.00 -50.13
CA THR A 683 -18.40 5.86 -51.03
C THR A 683 -18.15 6.25 -52.50
N GLY A 684 -17.46 5.39 -53.25
CA GLY A 684 -17.26 5.53 -54.70
C GLY A 684 -16.05 6.36 -55.12
N TYR A 685 -15.59 7.30 -54.27
CA TYR A 685 -14.38 8.11 -54.53
C TYR A 685 -13.23 7.79 -53.59
N GLY A 686 -13.49 7.13 -52.45
CA GLY A 686 -12.45 6.77 -51.49
C GLY A 686 -11.99 7.98 -50.68
N ALA A 687 -10.69 8.07 -50.43
CA ALA A 687 -10.09 9.10 -49.59
C ALA A 687 -9.70 10.35 -50.40
N ILE A 688 -10.05 11.55 -49.92
CA ILE A 688 -9.87 12.83 -50.62
C ILE A 688 -9.11 13.80 -49.70
N PRO A 689 -7.87 14.21 -50.05
CA PRO A 689 -6.96 14.89 -49.11
C PRO A 689 -7.19 16.40 -48.97
N TYR A 690 -8.06 16.99 -49.80
CA TYR A 690 -8.38 18.42 -49.79
C TYR A 690 -9.80 18.72 -49.27
N TRP A 691 -10.48 17.68 -48.78
CA TRP A 691 -11.77 17.77 -48.12
C TRP A 691 -11.64 17.21 -46.70
N ASP A 692 -12.49 17.68 -45.79
CA ASP A 692 -12.66 17.10 -44.45
C ASP A 692 -14.15 17.06 -44.09
N ALA A 693 -14.54 16.04 -43.33
CA ALA A 693 -15.88 15.99 -42.76
C ALA A 693 -15.94 17.05 -41.66
N ALA A 694 -17.02 17.82 -41.59
CA ALA A 694 -17.13 18.95 -40.68
C ALA A 694 -18.22 18.72 -39.63
N GLY A 695 -18.02 19.30 -38.45
CA GLY A 695 -18.95 19.21 -37.33
C GLY A 695 -19.02 17.81 -36.72
N TRP A 696 -17.90 17.10 -36.61
CA TRP A 696 -17.83 15.82 -35.92
C TRP A 696 -16.67 15.80 -34.93
N PHE A 697 -16.83 15.12 -33.80
CA PHE A 697 -15.74 14.93 -32.84
C PHE A 697 -16.02 13.79 -31.87
N PHE A 698 -14.95 13.14 -31.42
CA PHE A 698 -14.97 12.27 -30.26
C PHE A 698 -14.77 13.06 -28.98
N THR A 699 -15.42 12.62 -27.91
CA THR A 699 -14.98 12.96 -26.56
C THR A 699 -13.88 11.97 -26.17
N VAL A 700 -12.67 12.49 -25.91
CA VAL A 700 -11.54 11.69 -25.44
C VAL A 700 -11.60 11.60 -23.92
N GLN A 701 -11.60 10.38 -23.39
CA GLN A 701 -11.39 10.14 -21.97
C GLN A 701 -9.97 10.55 -21.64
N SER A 702 -9.83 11.51 -20.73
CA SER A 702 -8.52 11.86 -20.21
C SER A 702 -7.93 10.64 -19.50
N GLY A 703 -6.68 10.36 -19.85
CA GLY A 703 -5.89 9.37 -19.14
C GLY A 703 -5.67 9.75 -17.68
N GLY A 704 -5.34 8.75 -16.85
CA GLY A 704 -4.74 9.00 -15.53
C GLY A 704 -3.50 9.88 -15.65
N SER A 705 -3.13 10.57 -14.57
CA SER A 705 -1.80 11.16 -14.41
C SER A 705 -0.76 10.11 -14.78
N GLY A 706 0.24 10.42 -15.61
CA GLY A 706 1.23 9.41 -16.07
C GLY A 706 2.00 8.73 -14.93
N SER A 707 1.95 9.33 -13.74
CA SER A 707 2.40 8.75 -12.48
C SER A 707 1.64 9.37 -11.30
N GLY A 708 1.58 8.66 -10.19
CA GLY A 708 0.96 9.12 -8.95
C GLY A 708 1.44 8.31 -7.75
N THR A 709 1.27 8.86 -6.55
CA THR A 709 1.64 8.20 -5.30
C THR A 709 0.48 8.19 -4.32
N PHE A 710 0.21 7.03 -3.74
CA PHE A 710 -0.67 6.86 -2.59
C PHE A 710 0.18 6.54 -1.36
N THR A 711 -0.07 7.22 -0.25
CA THR A 711 0.57 6.92 1.05
C THR A 711 -0.53 6.56 2.05
N SER A 712 -0.45 5.38 2.66
CA SER A 712 -1.44 4.92 3.63
C SER A 712 -1.49 5.81 4.88
N GLN A 713 -2.48 5.65 5.74
CA GLN A 713 -2.38 6.11 7.13
C GLN A 713 -1.27 5.36 7.88
N ILE A 714 -0.86 5.92 9.02
CA ILE A 714 0.06 5.26 9.96
C ILE A 714 -0.73 4.21 10.74
N PHE A 715 -0.26 2.97 10.70
CA PHE A 715 -0.66 1.94 11.65
C PHE A 715 0.21 2.04 12.91
N ASP A 716 -0.42 2.00 14.09
CA ASP A 716 0.25 2.00 15.39
C ASP A 716 -0.14 0.70 16.11
N ALA A 717 0.85 -0.17 16.36
CA ALA A 717 0.64 -1.44 17.05
C ALA A 717 0.55 -1.29 18.57
N GLU A 718 0.61 -0.06 19.10
CA GLU A 718 0.58 0.33 20.53
C GLU A 718 1.81 -0.11 21.35
N GLN A 719 2.58 -1.06 20.83
CA GLN A 719 3.82 -1.59 21.39
C GLN A 719 4.81 -1.93 20.27
N GLU A 720 6.07 -2.18 20.61
CA GLU A 720 7.09 -2.61 19.64
C GLU A 720 6.77 -4.02 19.14
N VAL A 721 6.61 -4.16 17.83
CA VAL A 721 6.33 -5.43 17.13
C VAL A 721 7.38 -5.70 16.05
N ALA A 722 7.36 -6.91 15.50
CA ALA A 722 8.15 -7.26 14.33
C ALA A 722 7.27 -7.29 13.08
N PHE A 723 7.51 -6.39 12.12
CA PHE A 723 6.87 -6.38 10.80
C PHE A 723 7.58 -7.38 9.87
N ASN A 724 6.83 -8.36 9.37
CA ASN A 724 7.38 -9.55 8.72
C ASN A 724 7.40 -9.46 7.19
N ASN A 725 6.25 -9.18 6.57
CA ASN A 725 6.09 -9.26 5.11
C ASN A 725 5.03 -8.25 4.64
N ILE A 726 5.24 -7.69 3.45
CA ILE A 726 4.26 -6.87 2.73
C ILE A 726 3.75 -7.62 1.49
N THR A 727 2.43 -7.71 1.37
CA THR A 727 1.73 -8.36 0.25
C THR A 727 0.69 -7.42 -0.33
N TRP A 728 0.42 -7.52 -1.62
CA TRP A 728 -0.66 -6.79 -2.29
C TRP A 728 -1.13 -7.57 -3.51
N SER A 729 -2.31 -7.22 -4.02
CA SER A 729 -2.76 -7.64 -5.34
C SER A 729 -2.99 -6.45 -6.26
N GLU A 730 -2.69 -6.65 -7.54
CA GLU A 730 -2.70 -5.60 -8.55
C GLU A 730 -3.21 -6.10 -9.90
N THR A 731 -3.70 -5.16 -10.71
CA THR A 731 -3.95 -5.37 -12.13
C THR A 731 -3.06 -4.41 -12.92
N LEU A 732 -2.17 -4.97 -13.74
CA LEU A 732 -1.36 -4.24 -14.71
C LEU A 732 -1.91 -4.47 -16.12
N PRO A 733 -2.76 -3.57 -16.65
CA PRO A 733 -3.48 -3.81 -17.90
C PRO A 733 -2.60 -3.79 -19.15
N ASN A 734 -1.36 -3.29 -19.08
CA ASN A 734 -0.38 -3.41 -20.15
C ASN A 734 1.07 -3.42 -19.62
N PRO A 735 2.08 -3.79 -20.44
CA PRO A 735 3.48 -3.85 -20.01
C PRO A 735 4.12 -2.50 -19.60
N ASN A 736 3.47 -1.38 -19.92
CA ASN A 736 3.94 -0.02 -19.59
C ASN A 736 3.26 0.56 -18.35
N THR A 737 2.44 -0.23 -17.64
CA THR A 737 1.90 0.12 -16.31
C THR A 737 2.69 -0.58 -15.22
N ASN A 738 2.94 0.08 -14.10
CA ASN A 738 3.67 -0.49 -12.97
C ASN A 738 3.13 0.02 -11.63
N ILE A 739 3.19 -0.82 -10.60
CA ILE A 739 2.96 -0.45 -9.20
C ILE A 739 4.19 -0.91 -8.38
N GLN A 740 4.71 0.01 -7.58
CA GLN A 740 5.90 -0.23 -6.76
C GLN A 740 5.64 0.27 -5.34
N LEU A 741 5.98 -0.54 -4.33
CA LEU A 741 5.72 -0.18 -2.93
C LEU A 741 7.01 0.16 -2.17
N GLN A 742 6.87 0.95 -1.12
CA GLN A 742 7.87 1.19 -0.08
C GLN A 742 7.18 1.22 1.28
N ILE A 743 7.93 1.00 2.34
CA ILE A 743 7.46 1.05 3.72
C ILE A 743 8.25 2.07 4.54
N SER A 744 7.68 2.53 5.64
CA SER A 744 8.33 3.37 6.64
C SER A 744 7.96 2.83 8.02
N VAL A 745 8.96 2.47 8.82
CA VAL A 745 8.78 2.01 10.21
C VAL A 745 9.22 3.13 11.16
N ASP A 746 8.40 3.44 12.16
CA ASP A 746 8.62 4.51 13.16
C ASP A 746 9.04 5.87 12.55
N ASN A 747 8.40 6.26 11.45
CA ASN A 747 8.68 7.49 10.69
C ASN A 747 10.10 7.57 10.07
N ALA A 748 10.77 6.44 9.88
CA ALA A 748 11.98 6.37 9.06
C ALA A 748 11.71 6.76 7.59
N PRO A 749 12.74 7.13 6.82
CA PRO A 749 12.59 7.32 5.38
C PRO A 749 12.01 6.07 4.69
N PHE A 750 11.17 6.29 3.67
CA PHE A 750 10.58 5.19 2.90
C PHE A 750 11.65 4.31 2.25
N MET A 751 11.47 3.00 2.39
CA MET A 751 12.45 2.00 1.99
C MET A 751 11.82 0.76 1.34
N GLY A 752 12.62 0.09 0.52
CA GLY A 752 12.27 -1.16 -0.15
C GLY A 752 12.94 -2.39 0.45
N PRO A 753 13.01 -3.52 -0.29
CA PRO A 753 13.48 -4.81 0.22
C PRO A 753 14.98 -4.84 0.56
N THR A 754 15.76 -3.85 0.12
CA THR A 754 17.21 -3.76 0.43
C THR A 754 17.50 -2.94 1.68
N GLY A 755 16.48 -2.40 2.35
CA GLY A 755 16.67 -1.50 3.47
C GLY A 755 17.09 -0.08 3.08
N THR A 756 16.95 0.27 1.79
CA THR A 756 17.29 1.59 1.21
C THR A 756 16.12 2.12 0.37
N THR A 757 16.32 3.19 -0.42
CA THR A 757 15.29 3.80 -1.29
C THR A 757 14.84 2.94 -2.48
N SER A 758 15.20 1.66 -2.54
CA SER A 758 14.67 0.69 -3.50
C SER A 758 13.15 0.53 -3.39
N PHE A 759 12.53 -0.20 -4.32
CA PHE A 759 11.10 -0.49 -4.33
C PHE A 759 10.83 -2.00 -4.18
N TYR A 760 9.68 -2.34 -3.62
CA TYR A 760 9.10 -3.68 -3.77
C TYR A 760 8.36 -3.72 -5.11
N ASP A 761 8.83 -4.57 -6.02
CA ASP A 761 8.18 -4.89 -7.31
C ASP A 761 7.29 -6.14 -7.22
N SER A 762 7.35 -6.86 -6.09
CA SER A 762 6.50 -8.00 -5.77
C SER A 762 6.39 -8.17 -4.25
N PRO A 763 5.36 -8.89 -3.74
CA PRO A 763 5.27 -9.23 -2.33
C PRO A 763 6.58 -9.79 -1.77
N GLY A 764 6.95 -9.41 -0.54
CA GLY A 764 8.28 -9.67 -0.04
C GLY A 764 8.50 -9.40 1.45
N ALA A 765 9.57 -9.99 1.98
CA ALA A 765 9.96 -9.83 3.38
C ALA A 765 10.47 -8.41 3.66
N ILE A 766 10.18 -7.93 4.87
CA ILE A 766 10.68 -6.65 5.36
C ILE A 766 12.15 -6.81 5.79
N PRO A 767 13.06 -5.87 5.44
CA PRO A 767 14.46 -5.91 5.82
C PRO A 767 14.68 -6.05 7.33
N LEU A 768 15.58 -6.94 7.75
CA LEU A 768 15.86 -7.23 9.16
C LEU A 768 16.28 -5.99 9.97
N ASN A 769 16.94 -5.03 9.34
CA ASN A 769 17.34 -3.77 9.97
C ASN A 769 16.17 -2.79 10.20
N SER A 770 14.96 -3.13 9.76
CA SER A 770 13.75 -2.31 9.86
C SER A 770 12.52 -3.14 10.20
N THR A 771 12.71 -4.37 10.67
CA THR A 771 11.62 -5.26 11.11
C THR A 771 11.03 -4.82 12.45
N LEU A 772 11.82 -4.27 13.38
CA LEU A 772 11.30 -3.83 14.68
C LEU A 772 10.78 -2.39 14.63
N GLY A 773 9.60 -2.18 15.17
CA GLY A 773 9.06 -0.84 15.45
C GLY A 773 7.63 -0.89 15.98
N GLN A 774 7.10 0.26 16.39
CA GLN A 774 5.73 0.38 16.87
C GLN A 774 4.76 0.76 15.73
N ARG A 775 5.22 1.59 14.81
CA ARG A 775 4.41 2.18 13.75
C ARG A 775 4.90 1.78 12.38
N ILE A 776 3.98 1.56 11.44
CA ILE A 776 4.32 1.35 10.04
C ILE A 776 3.38 2.11 9.10
N GLN A 777 3.90 2.47 7.94
CA GLN A 777 3.16 3.08 6.84
C GLN A 777 3.72 2.53 5.53
N PHE A 778 2.89 2.44 4.49
CA PHE A 778 3.39 2.15 3.14
C PHE A 778 3.06 3.27 2.16
N ARG A 779 3.84 3.30 1.08
CA ARG A 779 3.62 4.16 -0.08
C ARG A 779 3.60 3.29 -1.33
N ALA A 780 2.57 3.47 -2.14
CA ALA A 780 2.46 2.87 -3.46
C ALA A 780 2.70 3.95 -4.53
N ASN A 781 3.62 3.67 -5.44
CA ASN A 781 3.91 4.47 -6.61
C ASN A 781 3.28 3.79 -7.83
N LEU A 782 2.29 4.45 -8.45
CA LEU A 782 1.61 3.98 -9.64
C LEU A 782 2.18 4.73 -10.84
N SER A 783 2.36 4.05 -11.97
CA SER A 783 2.79 4.66 -13.23
C SER A 783 2.13 4.00 -14.43
N GLY A 784 1.89 4.78 -15.49
CA GLY A 784 1.25 4.30 -16.70
C GLY A 784 1.28 5.30 -17.84
N PRO A 785 0.92 4.89 -19.07
CA PRO A 785 1.00 5.74 -20.27
C PRO A 785 -0.12 6.80 -20.35
N GLY A 786 -0.81 7.09 -19.24
CA GLY A 786 -1.98 7.95 -19.18
C GLY A 786 -3.26 7.26 -19.65
N ALA A 787 -3.28 6.68 -20.86
CA ALA A 787 -4.50 6.11 -21.45
C ALA A 787 -5.09 4.88 -20.72
N VAL A 788 -4.34 4.26 -19.82
CA VAL A 788 -4.74 3.11 -18.99
C VAL A 788 -4.09 3.25 -17.62
N THR A 789 -4.83 3.00 -16.54
CA THR A 789 -4.32 3.08 -15.17
C THR A 789 -4.04 1.68 -14.61
N PRO A 790 -2.91 1.45 -13.91
CA PRO A 790 -2.80 0.30 -13.03
C PRO A 790 -3.78 0.42 -11.85
N THR A 791 -4.16 -0.71 -11.28
CA THR A 791 -5.09 -0.78 -10.15
C THR A 791 -4.46 -1.57 -9.00
N LEU A 792 -4.36 -0.97 -7.82
CA LEU A 792 -3.95 -1.62 -6.56
C LEU A 792 -5.20 -1.99 -5.77
N HIS A 793 -5.48 -3.29 -5.59
CA HIS A 793 -6.73 -3.74 -4.96
C HIS A 793 -6.64 -3.82 -3.45
N ASP A 794 -5.51 -4.26 -2.92
CA ASP A 794 -5.29 -4.43 -1.50
C ASP A 794 -3.82 -4.30 -1.14
N VAL A 795 -3.52 -3.96 0.11
CA VAL A 795 -2.19 -4.10 0.71
C VAL A 795 -2.35 -4.69 2.10
N SER A 796 -1.48 -5.64 2.46
CA SER A 796 -1.46 -6.25 3.77
C SER A 796 -0.03 -6.33 4.29
N ILE A 797 0.16 -5.99 5.58
CA ILE A 797 1.41 -6.13 6.29
C ILE A 797 1.20 -7.04 7.49
N ASN A 798 1.95 -8.14 7.53
CA ASN A 798 1.92 -9.06 8.64
C ASN A 798 2.92 -8.65 9.73
N TYR A 799 2.54 -8.76 10.99
CA TYR A 799 3.40 -8.46 12.12
C TYR A 799 3.18 -9.40 13.32
N SER A 800 4.18 -9.48 14.20
CA SER A 800 4.14 -10.32 15.40
C SER A 800 4.52 -9.52 16.65
N PRO A 801 3.77 -9.65 17.76
CA PRO A 801 4.09 -9.01 19.05
C PRO A 801 5.46 -9.41 19.58
#